data_AF-A0A7U9RYI3-F1
#
_entry.id   AF-A0A7U9RYI3-F1
#
_cell.length_a   1.000
_cell.length_b   1.000
_cell.length_c   1.000
_cell.angle_alpha   90.00
_cell.angle_beta   90.00
_cell.angle_gamma   90.00
#
_symmetry.space_group_name_H-M   'P 1'
#
loop_
_entity.id
_entity.type
_entity.pdbx_description
1 polymer ?
#
loop_
_entity_poly.entity_id
_entity_poly.type
_entity_poly.pdbx_seq_one_letter_code
_entity_poly.pdbx_strand_id
1 'polypeptide(L)'
;MKLKELKEKFKHKYLIRIAAGVLIVAVVGSSAAVNNVYAAKQAKTEQEATEQETTEETDAGETKDTLRQMFSKDDKASEEEVGKEETVYIIADENGNAEQTIVSEWLKNPERNDRLCDVSDLKEIENVKGDETFEQNGSVLDWKADGNDIYYQGTTTKEAPVTEKITYYLDGKEISAKELAGKSGTVTIRFDYSNHQKEGDVYVPFLVISGMVLDSRCSNIQVTNGKVISNGEKQIVVGMAVPGLSESLHVTDRDFSEDVSIPEYVEVTADAEDFQLDMTMTVVTGASEFTSGTSMDLSGMDEKIDDLTDAVSRLKDGSGKLEDGMDTLDQKMGEFSGGTDTLAQGIAAYTNGAETLANGIGTLKGQSGLLMSGISDLVSSVGTLNDGVKTLDAALHAPMGAQEKDAAMAAAKTAAETAVETQFADDSNPQSYQNIKAQAASAFYASVTTDAVKQSAAAAAKAQAADGIQSQKPAIAAAAKAQAAAGIAEQKPAIAAAAKAQASQAIKGQLDTIAAAAREQAVNAASGAISEDVKNQLKASFLAAGYVQAAQQSGGAMTVEQAMQNPSVQASVAQAAEAQLQGLLGNVGKAAGDVADQVARSVADQVAGSAAEQTAGSVADQVAENVAGQAAEAAADQVAGAVAEQVAPQVVTGIAAQAKDTVGTSVADSVKQGAKAAAGQAAGQAAVEGAESAKKQIAKRIETKDAKSGYSLVSGMNALYKGVGTISGKMPELKSGIEQLYDGSQTLASKNGELNSGAAKLKEGTGQLADGIEQLADGSKELAEGIVKFDEEGIETLVNSYNGDIKEFTGRIQKVLDAGESYESFGGKEEDVRGNVKFIIKTRGLTEG
;
A
#
# COMPACT_ATOMS: atom_id res chain seq x y z
N MET A 1 2.69 18.18 -50.94
CA MET A 1 1.23 17.95 -50.84
C MET A 1 0.88 17.82 -49.37
N LYS A 2 0.04 18.69 -48.84
CA LYS A 2 -0.35 18.63 -47.41
C LYS A 2 -1.30 17.44 -47.21
N LEU A 3 -1.25 16.78 -46.05
CA LEU A 3 -2.09 15.62 -45.71
C LEU A 3 -3.60 15.88 -45.94
N LYS A 4 -4.03 17.14 -45.82
CA LYS A 4 -5.38 17.62 -46.18
C LYS A 4 -5.71 17.44 -47.67
N GLU A 5 -4.81 17.82 -48.57
CA GLU A 5 -5.01 17.67 -50.03
C GLU A 5 -4.97 16.19 -50.46
N LEU A 6 -4.23 15.36 -49.72
CA LEU A 6 -4.20 13.91 -49.96
C LEU A 6 -5.49 13.25 -49.46
N LYS A 7 -5.99 13.63 -48.27
CA LYS A 7 -7.25 13.12 -47.72
C LYS A 7 -8.45 13.47 -48.60
N GLU A 8 -8.53 14.69 -49.13
CA GLU A 8 -9.58 15.04 -50.09
C GLU A 8 -9.48 14.25 -51.40
N LYS A 9 -8.28 14.12 -51.97
CA LYS A 9 -8.09 13.33 -53.20
C LYS A 9 -8.40 11.84 -53.05
N PHE A 10 -8.24 11.28 -51.85
CA PHE A 10 -8.52 9.86 -51.59
C PHE A 10 -9.98 9.59 -51.19
N LYS A 11 -10.67 10.55 -50.53
CA LYS A 11 -12.08 10.41 -50.14
C LYS A 11 -13.00 10.19 -51.34
N HIS A 12 -12.90 11.04 -52.36
CA HIS A 12 -13.76 10.92 -53.54
C HIS A 12 -13.46 9.65 -54.35
N LYS A 13 -12.17 9.28 -54.49
CA LYS A 13 -11.79 8.15 -55.36
C LYS A 13 -12.25 6.79 -54.87
N TYR A 14 -12.23 6.49 -53.57
CA TYR A 14 -12.53 5.13 -53.11
C TYR A 14 -14.03 4.85 -53.03
N LEU A 15 -14.82 5.87 -52.72
CA LEU A 15 -16.27 5.78 -52.52
C LEU A 15 -17.04 5.85 -53.84
N ILE A 16 -16.61 6.72 -54.77
CA ILE A 16 -17.12 6.74 -56.15
C ILE A 16 -16.80 5.41 -56.85
N ARG A 17 -15.65 4.79 -56.60
CA ARG A 17 -15.27 3.49 -57.16
C ARG A 17 -16.25 2.35 -56.85
N ILE A 18 -16.74 2.25 -55.62
CA ILE A 18 -17.64 1.16 -55.23
C ILE A 18 -19.01 1.35 -55.90
N ALA A 19 -19.58 2.56 -55.82
CA ALA A 19 -20.90 2.82 -56.37
C ALA A 19 -20.92 2.92 -57.91
N ALA A 20 -19.93 3.55 -58.54
CA ALA A 20 -19.80 3.57 -60.00
C ALA A 20 -19.42 2.21 -60.59
N GLY A 21 -18.63 1.42 -59.85
CA GLY A 21 -18.37 0.02 -60.20
C GLY A 21 -19.66 -0.80 -60.27
N VAL A 22 -20.58 -0.60 -59.31
CA VAL A 22 -21.88 -1.28 -59.32
C VAL A 22 -22.78 -0.78 -60.45
N LEU A 23 -22.81 0.53 -60.75
CA LEU A 23 -23.59 1.08 -61.87
C LEU A 23 -23.07 0.64 -63.24
N ILE A 24 -21.75 0.68 -63.47
CA ILE A 24 -21.15 0.22 -64.73
C ILE A 24 -21.30 -1.30 -64.86
N VAL A 25 -21.18 -2.06 -63.76
CA VAL A 25 -21.47 -3.50 -63.76
C VAL A 25 -22.96 -3.78 -63.94
N ALA A 26 -23.87 -2.90 -63.51
CA ALA A 26 -25.30 -3.03 -63.81
C ALA A 26 -25.54 -2.78 -65.32
N VAL A 27 -25.00 -1.68 -65.89
CA VAL A 27 -25.08 -1.30 -67.32
C VAL A 27 -24.36 -2.30 -68.25
N VAL A 28 -23.29 -2.94 -67.79
CA VAL A 28 -22.57 -3.98 -68.56
C VAL A 28 -23.14 -5.37 -68.26
N GLY A 29 -23.71 -5.62 -67.09
CA GLY A 29 -24.22 -6.91 -66.64
C GLY A 29 -25.47 -7.37 -67.39
N SER A 30 -26.37 -6.47 -67.75
CA SER A 30 -27.55 -6.82 -68.56
C SER A 30 -27.23 -6.94 -70.07
N SER A 31 -25.97 -6.69 -70.48
CA SER A 31 -25.44 -7.14 -71.79
C SER A 31 -25.31 -8.68 -71.90
N ALA A 32 -25.74 -9.42 -70.88
CA ALA A 32 -26.14 -10.82 -71.03
C ALA A 32 -27.15 -11.03 -72.18
N ALA A 33 -27.85 -10.00 -72.65
CA ALA A 33 -28.61 -10.04 -73.89
C ALA A 33 -27.73 -10.40 -75.12
N VAL A 34 -26.50 -9.88 -75.23
CA VAL A 34 -25.58 -10.22 -76.32
C VAL A 34 -25.07 -11.66 -76.19
N ASN A 35 -24.84 -12.15 -74.96
CA ASN A 35 -24.42 -13.54 -74.70
C ASN A 35 -25.56 -14.57 -74.86
N ASN A 36 -26.81 -14.24 -74.49
CA ASN A 36 -27.93 -15.18 -74.53
C ASN A 36 -28.45 -15.44 -75.96
N VAL A 37 -28.13 -14.58 -76.95
CA VAL A 37 -28.40 -14.89 -78.38
C VAL A 37 -27.50 -16.03 -78.87
N TYR A 38 -26.28 -16.15 -78.31
CA TYR A 38 -25.37 -17.26 -78.61
C TYR A 38 -25.84 -18.61 -78.05
N ALA A 39 -26.50 -18.61 -76.88
CA ALA A 39 -27.05 -19.83 -76.29
C ALA A 39 -28.29 -20.35 -77.05
N ALA A 40 -29.14 -19.46 -77.57
CA ALA A 40 -30.34 -19.85 -78.32
C ALA A 40 -30.03 -20.48 -79.69
N LYS A 41 -28.89 -20.13 -80.32
CA LYS A 41 -28.49 -20.70 -81.61
C LYS A 41 -27.95 -22.13 -81.50
N GLN A 42 -27.43 -22.55 -80.34
CA GLN A 42 -27.00 -23.95 -80.12
C GLN A 42 -28.15 -24.90 -79.79
N ALA A 43 -29.30 -24.41 -79.30
CA ALA A 43 -30.42 -25.25 -78.89
C ALA A 43 -31.42 -25.58 -80.03
N LYS A 44 -31.30 -24.96 -81.22
CA LYS A 44 -32.29 -25.06 -82.30
C LYS A 44 -31.79 -25.77 -83.57
N THR A 45 -30.76 -26.62 -83.47
CA THR A 45 -30.22 -27.40 -84.62
C THR A 45 -30.66 -28.89 -84.59
N GLU A 46 -31.61 -29.28 -83.76
CA GLU A 46 -32.18 -30.64 -83.75
C GLU A 46 -33.71 -30.62 -83.70
N GLN A 47 -34.39 -30.12 -84.73
CA GLN A 47 -35.63 -30.70 -85.25
C GLN A 47 -36.13 -29.93 -86.47
N GLU A 48 -36.66 -30.70 -87.42
CA GLU A 48 -37.35 -30.30 -88.65
C GLU A 48 -36.49 -30.06 -89.90
N ALA A 49 -36.10 -31.18 -90.50
CA ALA A 49 -35.80 -31.31 -91.91
C ALA A 49 -37.01 -31.95 -92.62
N THR A 50 -37.74 -31.17 -93.42
CA THR A 50 -38.61 -31.50 -94.61
C THR A 50 -39.53 -30.28 -94.80
N GLU A 51 -39.75 -29.62 -95.94
CA GLU A 51 -39.66 -29.93 -97.38
C GLU A 51 -39.40 -28.61 -98.16
N GLN A 52 -38.95 -28.77 -99.41
CA GLN A 52 -38.51 -27.74 -100.36
C GLN A 52 -39.67 -26.90 -100.96
N GLU A 53 -39.42 -25.62 -101.31
CA GLU A 53 -39.29 -25.20 -102.72
C GLU A 53 -38.79 -23.74 -102.88
N THR A 54 -37.65 -23.63 -103.59
CA THR A 54 -37.12 -22.58 -104.49
C THR A 54 -37.72 -21.17 -104.51
N THR A 55 -36.85 -20.17 -104.23
CA THR A 55 -36.54 -19.07 -105.18
C THR A 55 -35.20 -18.43 -104.83
N GLU A 56 -34.35 -18.22 -105.83
CA GLU A 56 -33.07 -17.52 -105.74
C GLU A 56 -33.31 -16.01 -105.57
N GLU A 57 -32.91 -15.42 -104.43
CA GLU A 57 -32.58 -13.99 -104.33
C GLU A 57 -31.34 -13.78 -103.45
N THR A 58 -30.49 -12.86 -103.92
CA THR A 58 -29.15 -12.41 -103.50
C THR A 58 -28.77 -12.38 -102.01
N ASP A 59 -27.50 -12.76 -101.77
CA ASP A 59 -26.66 -12.84 -100.55
C ASP A 59 -26.55 -11.59 -99.63
N ALA A 60 -27.42 -10.58 -99.82
CA ALA A 60 -27.47 -9.34 -99.02
C ALA A 60 -28.52 -9.36 -97.89
N GLY A 61 -29.48 -10.30 -97.92
CA GLY A 61 -30.59 -10.38 -96.96
C GLY A 61 -30.22 -10.92 -95.57
N GLU A 62 -29.43 -12.00 -95.50
CA GLU A 62 -29.16 -12.72 -94.25
C GLU A 62 -28.35 -11.91 -93.21
N THR A 63 -27.47 -11.01 -93.65
CA THR A 63 -26.66 -10.19 -92.72
C THR A 63 -27.49 -9.07 -92.09
N LYS A 64 -28.44 -8.49 -92.83
CA LYS A 64 -29.44 -7.54 -92.30
C LYS A 64 -30.36 -8.20 -91.28
N ASP A 65 -30.75 -9.45 -91.51
CA ASP A 65 -31.57 -10.21 -90.56
C ASP A 65 -30.80 -10.59 -89.29
N THR A 66 -29.48 -10.77 -89.37
CA THR A 66 -28.64 -11.03 -88.19
C THR A 66 -28.50 -9.79 -87.31
N LEU A 67 -28.26 -8.60 -87.88
CA LEU A 67 -28.28 -7.34 -87.13
C LEU A 67 -29.67 -7.08 -86.54
N ARG A 68 -30.73 -7.29 -87.33
CA ARG A 68 -32.11 -7.22 -86.83
C ARG A 68 -32.29 -8.14 -85.64
N GLN A 69 -32.00 -9.45 -85.74
CA GLN A 69 -32.11 -10.41 -84.64
C GLN A 69 -31.20 -10.12 -83.44
N MET A 70 -30.08 -9.42 -83.61
CA MET A 70 -29.26 -8.94 -82.49
C MET A 70 -29.94 -7.80 -81.73
N PHE A 71 -30.76 -7.00 -82.41
CA PHE A 71 -31.50 -5.86 -81.85
C PHE A 71 -32.98 -6.16 -81.54
N SER A 72 -33.55 -7.24 -82.06
CA SER A 72 -34.87 -7.77 -81.72
C SER A 72 -34.67 -9.03 -80.89
N LYS A 73 -34.72 -8.85 -79.58
CA LYS A 73 -34.77 -9.96 -78.64
C LYS A 73 -36.13 -10.00 -77.97
N ASP A 74 -36.67 -11.22 -77.94
CA ASP A 74 -37.97 -11.65 -77.43
C ASP A 74 -38.54 -10.79 -76.29
N ASP A 75 -39.70 -10.20 -76.59
CA ASP A 75 -40.67 -9.69 -75.63
C ASP A 75 -41.08 -10.80 -74.67
N LYS A 76 -40.35 -10.93 -73.57
CA LYS A 76 -40.90 -11.49 -72.33
C LYS A 76 -41.21 -10.34 -71.38
N ALA A 77 -42.00 -9.38 -71.85
CA ALA A 77 -42.75 -8.48 -71.01
C ALA A 77 -43.98 -9.24 -70.48
N SER A 78 -44.25 -9.09 -69.18
CA SER A 78 -45.32 -9.74 -68.42
C SER A 78 -46.68 -9.72 -69.13
N GLU A 79 -47.30 -10.91 -69.26
CA GLU A 79 -48.56 -11.17 -69.98
C GLU A 79 -49.86 -10.60 -69.34
N GLU A 80 -49.83 -9.53 -68.52
CA GLU A 80 -51.04 -9.14 -67.75
C GLU A 80 -51.47 -7.66 -67.74
N GLU A 81 -50.84 -6.73 -68.46
CA GLU A 81 -51.28 -5.31 -68.46
C GLU A 81 -51.51 -4.71 -69.85
N VAL A 82 -52.50 -3.80 -69.95
CA VAL A 82 -52.72 -2.92 -71.10
C VAL A 82 -51.49 -2.02 -71.26
N GLY A 83 -50.87 -2.02 -72.43
CA GLY A 83 -49.61 -1.32 -72.67
C GLY A 83 -49.45 -0.83 -74.10
N LYS A 84 -48.61 0.17 -74.27
CA LYS A 84 -48.27 0.81 -75.55
C LYS A 84 -46.79 0.64 -75.84
N GLU A 85 -46.48 0.09 -77.01
CA GLU A 85 -45.10 0.00 -77.52
C GLU A 85 -44.90 0.93 -78.72
N GLU A 86 -43.82 1.70 -78.68
CA GLU A 86 -43.50 2.71 -79.68
C GLU A 86 -42.11 2.46 -80.25
N THR A 87 -42.01 2.28 -81.57
CA THR A 87 -40.74 2.19 -82.29
C THR A 87 -40.59 3.36 -83.26
N VAL A 88 -39.64 4.25 -82.96
CA VAL A 88 -39.34 5.45 -83.74
C VAL A 88 -38.21 5.15 -84.72
N TYR A 89 -38.51 5.02 -86.01
CA TYR A 89 -37.54 4.88 -87.07
C TYR A 89 -37.08 6.25 -87.57
N ILE A 90 -35.78 6.52 -87.46
CA ILE A 90 -35.15 7.75 -87.95
C ILE A 90 -34.28 7.36 -89.14
N ILE A 91 -34.63 7.83 -90.34
CA ILE A 91 -33.81 7.63 -91.54
C ILE A 91 -32.89 8.83 -91.65
N ALA A 92 -31.59 8.59 -91.60
CA ALA A 92 -30.56 9.62 -91.59
C ALA A 92 -29.66 9.58 -92.82
N ASP A 93 -29.12 10.74 -93.20
CA ASP A 93 -28.05 10.86 -94.19
C ASP A 93 -26.75 10.22 -93.69
N GLU A 94 -25.73 10.14 -94.54
CA GLU A 94 -24.41 9.58 -94.23
C GLU A 94 -23.69 10.21 -93.02
N ASN A 95 -24.13 11.38 -92.52
CA ASN A 95 -23.51 12.04 -91.36
C ASN A 95 -24.36 11.92 -90.09
N GLY A 96 -25.50 11.23 -90.14
CA GLY A 96 -26.43 11.08 -89.02
C GLY A 96 -27.53 12.14 -88.95
N ASN A 97 -27.68 13.02 -89.96
CA ASN A 97 -28.76 14.02 -89.96
C ASN A 97 -30.09 13.37 -90.37
N ALA A 98 -31.12 13.49 -89.54
CA ALA A 98 -32.44 12.93 -89.82
C ALA A 98 -33.09 13.56 -91.07
N GLU A 99 -33.42 12.74 -92.07
CA GLU A 99 -34.19 13.12 -93.25
C GLU A 99 -35.70 12.84 -93.04
N GLN A 100 -36.03 11.75 -92.35
CA GLN A 100 -37.42 11.32 -92.10
C GLN A 100 -37.54 10.57 -90.77
N THR A 101 -38.57 10.89 -89.98
CA THR A 101 -38.91 10.18 -88.75
C THR A 101 -40.31 9.56 -88.87
N ILE A 102 -40.37 8.24 -88.71
CA ILE A 102 -41.59 7.43 -88.75
C ILE A 102 -41.75 6.80 -87.38
N VAL A 103 -42.88 6.99 -86.74
CA VAL A 103 -43.21 6.37 -85.46
C VAL A 103 -44.20 5.25 -85.74
N SER A 104 -43.82 4.04 -85.35
CA SER A 104 -44.68 2.86 -85.38
C SER A 104 -45.16 2.57 -83.96
N GLU A 105 -46.46 2.48 -83.79
CA GLU A 105 -47.09 2.26 -82.50
C GLU A 105 -47.83 0.92 -82.48
N TRP A 106 -47.78 0.25 -81.34
CA TRP A 106 -48.51 -0.97 -81.03
C TRP A 106 -49.26 -0.80 -79.71
N LEU A 107 -50.59 -0.72 -79.79
CA LEU A 107 -51.47 -0.72 -78.63
C LEU A 107 -51.92 -2.15 -78.35
N LYS A 108 -51.53 -2.67 -77.18
CA LYS A 108 -51.88 -4.02 -76.74
C LYS A 108 -53.29 -4.04 -76.16
N ASN A 109 -54.09 -5.01 -76.58
CA ASN A 109 -55.47 -5.18 -76.14
C ASN A 109 -55.70 -6.53 -75.43
N PRO A 110 -55.02 -6.80 -74.30
CA PRO A 110 -55.12 -8.09 -73.62
C PRO A 110 -56.55 -8.41 -73.17
N GLU A 111 -57.34 -7.39 -72.85
CA GLU A 111 -58.74 -7.51 -72.42
C GLU A 111 -59.74 -7.68 -73.59
N ARG A 112 -59.27 -7.57 -74.84
CA ARG A 112 -60.08 -7.66 -76.07
C ARG A 112 -61.25 -6.66 -76.10
N ASN A 113 -61.01 -5.43 -75.66
CA ASN A 113 -61.98 -4.35 -75.71
C ASN A 113 -62.32 -3.98 -77.16
N ASP A 114 -63.60 -3.71 -77.44
CA ASP A 114 -64.07 -3.31 -78.78
C ASP A 114 -63.58 -1.91 -79.19
N ARG A 115 -63.20 -1.08 -78.21
CA ARG A 115 -62.62 0.25 -78.44
C ARG A 115 -61.37 0.44 -77.59
N LEU A 116 -60.39 1.13 -78.16
CA LEU A 116 -59.17 1.56 -77.47
C LEU A 116 -59.00 3.06 -77.65
N CYS A 117 -58.69 3.74 -76.54
CA CYS A 117 -58.32 5.15 -76.55
C CYS A 117 -56.80 5.26 -76.54
N ASP A 118 -56.26 6.22 -77.28
CA ASP A 118 -54.85 6.55 -77.26
C ASP A 118 -54.63 8.04 -77.47
N VAL A 119 -53.43 8.52 -77.13
CA VAL A 119 -52.99 9.90 -77.34
C VAL A 119 -51.77 9.90 -78.25
N SER A 120 -51.85 10.60 -79.38
CA SER A 120 -50.76 10.72 -80.34
C SER A 120 -50.73 12.11 -80.97
N ASP A 121 -49.53 12.70 -81.07
CA ASP A 121 -49.27 13.96 -81.77
C ASP A 121 -48.77 13.76 -83.21
N LEU A 122 -48.75 12.51 -83.68
CA LEU A 122 -48.28 12.13 -85.01
C LEU A 122 -49.16 12.67 -86.13
N LYS A 123 -48.54 12.86 -87.30
CA LYS A 123 -49.19 13.27 -88.54
C LYS A 123 -49.26 12.09 -89.49
N GLU A 124 -50.18 12.16 -90.47
CA GLU A 124 -50.30 11.13 -91.51
C GLU A 124 -50.47 9.72 -90.92
N ILE A 125 -51.35 9.60 -89.92
CA ILE A 125 -51.58 8.35 -89.19
C ILE A 125 -52.27 7.33 -90.09
N GLU A 126 -51.67 6.16 -90.21
CA GLU A 126 -52.16 5.04 -91.01
C GLU A 126 -52.15 3.74 -90.19
N ASN A 127 -53.22 2.94 -90.29
CA ASN A 127 -53.22 1.57 -89.78
C ASN A 127 -52.28 0.72 -90.66
N VAL A 128 -51.31 0.05 -90.04
CA VAL A 128 -50.30 -0.76 -90.76
C VAL A 128 -50.55 -2.25 -90.69
N LYS A 129 -51.48 -2.70 -89.83
CA LYS A 129 -51.82 -4.12 -89.66
C LYS A 129 -53.26 -4.28 -89.21
N GLY A 130 -54.10 -4.68 -90.16
CA GLY A 130 -55.54 -4.91 -89.96
C GLY A 130 -56.40 -3.92 -90.75
N ASP A 131 -57.71 -3.98 -90.54
CA ASP A 131 -58.71 -3.14 -91.23
C ASP A 131 -59.46 -2.20 -90.25
N GLU A 132 -58.99 -2.12 -88.99
CA GLU A 132 -59.55 -1.28 -87.92
C GLU A 132 -59.46 0.21 -88.28
N THR A 133 -60.48 0.97 -87.87
CA THR A 133 -60.59 2.41 -88.16
C THR A 133 -60.59 3.24 -86.87
N PHE A 134 -60.18 4.49 -86.95
CA PHE A 134 -60.14 5.42 -85.81
C PHE A 134 -60.85 6.74 -86.08
N GLU A 135 -61.26 7.40 -85.01
CA GLU A 135 -61.72 8.78 -85.01
C GLU A 135 -60.71 9.64 -84.23
N GLN A 136 -60.26 10.75 -84.83
CA GLN A 136 -59.27 11.64 -84.22
C GLN A 136 -59.90 12.96 -83.78
N ASN A 137 -59.68 13.34 -82.52
CA ASN A 137 -60.10 14.63 -81.97
C ASN A 137 -58.93 15.28 -81.22
N GLY A 138 -58.27 16.24 -81.88
CA GLY A 138 -57.00 16.77 -81.39
C GLY A 138 -55.95 15.67 -81.39
N SER A 139 -55.30 15.48 -80.24
CA SER A 139 -54.31 14.42 -80.04
C SER A 139 -54.92 13.09 -79.58
N VAL A 140 -56.24 12.99 -79.38
CA VAL A 140 -56.88 11.75 -78.93
C VAL A 140 -57.31 10.92 -80.15
N LEU A 141 -56.95 9.64 -80.16
CA LEU A 141 -57.34 8.64 -81.14
C LEU A 141 -58.27 7.62 -80.48
N ASP A 142 -59.47 7.47 -81.03
CA ASP A 142 -60.44 6.48 -80.57
C ASP A 142 -60.56 5.39 -81.64
N TRP A 143 -59.90 4.26 -81.38
CA TRP A 143 -59.80 3.11 -82.27
C TRP A 143 -60.98 2.15 -82.07
N LYS A 144 -61.58 1.71 -83.18
CA LYS A 144 -62.54 0.59 -83.21
C LYS A 144 -61.75 -0.71 -83.35
N ALA A 145 -61.35 -1.26 -82.21
CA ALA A 145 -60.39 -2.36 -82.13
C ALA A 145 -61.01 -3.74 -82.32
N ASP A 146 -62.32 -3.91 -82.09
CA ASP A 146 -63.04 -5.19 -82.24
C ASP A 146 -62.33 -6.39 -81.55
N GLY A 147 -61.67 -6.09 -80.42
CA GLY A 147 -60.92 -7.07 -79.63
C GLY A 147 -59.54 -7.45 -80.16
N ASN A 148 -59.00 -6.74 -81.16
CA ASN A 148 -57.64 -6.87 -81.67
C ASN A 148 -56.69 -5.82 -81.05
N ASP A 149 -55.40 -6.09 -81.16
CA ASP A 149 -54.35 -5.08 -80.98
C ASP A 149 -54.39 -4.08 -82.14
N ILE A 150 -53.98 -2.84 -81.88
CA ILE A 150 -53.86 -1.82 -82.92
C ILE A 150 -52.39 -1.62 -83.26
N TYR A 151 -52.06 -1.64 -84.54
CA TYR A 151 -50.75 -1.23 -85.04
C TYR A 151 -50.94 -0.10 -86.03
N TYR A 152 -50.36 1.06 -85.73
CA TYR A 152 -50.45 2.20 -86.62
C TYR A 152 -49.10 2.89 -86.74
N GLN A 153 -48.91 3.67 -87.79
CA GLN A 153 -47.71 4.49 -87.96
C GLN A 153 -48.09 5.92 -88.30
N GLY A 154 -47.20 6.85 -87.99
CA GLY A 154 -47.32 8.23 -88.42
C GLY A 154 -45.94 8.89 -88.57
N THR A 155 -45.92 10.11 -89.09
CA THR A 155 -44.73 10.92 -89.25
C THR A 155 -44.68 12.04 -88.20
N THR A 156 -43.48 12.45 -87.83
CA THR A 156 -43.30 13.58 -86.90
C THR A 156 -42.07 14.41 -87.27
N THR A 157 -42.11 15.68 -86.88
CA THR A 157 -40.98 16.62 -86.99
C THR A 157 -40.34 16.89 -85.62
N LYS A 158 -40.76 16.15 -84.58
CA LYS A 158 -40.20 16.25 -83.23
C LYS A 158 -38.77 15.72 -83.23
N GLU A 159 -37.87 16.43 -82.57
CA GLU A 159 -36.49 16.00 -82.40
C GLU A 159 -36.42 14.79 -81.47
N ALA A 160 -35.62 13.78 -81.84
CA ALA A 160 -35.42 12.59 -81.03
C ALA A 160 -34.66 12.93 -79.73
N PRO A 161 -34.92 12.19 -78.63
CA PRO A 161 -34.27 12.48 -77.34
C PRO A 161 -32.75 12.30 -77.40
N VAL A 162 -32.28 11.41 -78.28
CA VAL A 162 -30.86 11.28 -78.62
C VAL A 162 -30.69 11.45 -80.12
N THR A 163 -29.76 12.31 -80.50
CA THR A 163 -29.32 12.51 -81.89
C THR A 163 -27.91 11.95 -82.06
N GLU A 164 -27.59 11.47 -83.27
CA GLU A 164 -26.26 10.99 -83.63
C GLU A 164 -25.56 11.94 -84.60
N LYS A 165 -24.23 11.99 -84.52
CA LYS A 165 -23.38 12.63 -85.51
C LYS A 165 -22.24 11.68 -85.85
N ILE A 166 -22.09 11.39 -87.13
CA ILE A 166 -21.05 10.49 -87.63
C ILE A 166 -19.95 11.31 -88.28
N THR A 167 -18.72 11.09 -87.82
CA THR A 167 -17.52 11.74 -88.37
C THR A 167 -16.53 10.69 -88.85
N TYR A 168 -15.89 10.97 -89.98
CA TYR A 168 -15.03 10.04 -90.69
C TYR A 168 -13.60 10.57 -90.76
N TYR A 169 -12.63 9.70 -90.58
CA TYR A 169 -11.21 10.02 -90.68
C TYR A 169 -10.48 8.99 -91.53
N LEU A 170 -9.55 9.44 -92.37
CA LEU A 170 -8.60 8.60 -93.11
C LEU A 170 -7.18 8.99 -92.68
N ASP A 171 -6.41 8.01 -92.20
CA ASP A 171 -5.06 8.20 -91.68
C ASP A 171 -4.97 9.32 -90.62
N GLY A 172 -6.00 9.41 -89.77
CA GLY A 172 -6.12 10.40 -88.70
C GLY A 172 -6.53 11.82 -89.14
N LYS A 173 -6.89 12.03 -90.41
CA LYS A 173 -7.41 13.31 -90.91
C LYS A 173 -8.90 13.20 -91.21
N GLU A 174 -9.68 14.18 -90.74
CA GLU A 174 -11.11 14.26 -91.03
C GLU A 174 -11.35 14.36 -92.54
N ILE A 175 -12.30 13.58 -93.04
CA ILE A 175 -12.66 13.47 -94.45
C ILE A 175 -14.19 13.40 -94.58
N SER A 176 -14.76 13.92 -95.67
CA SER A 176 -16.20 13.79 -95.89
C SER A 176 -16.57 12.35 -96.26
N ALA A 177 -17.78 11.91 -95.88
CA ALA A 177 -18.24 10.55 -96.13
C ALA A 177 -18.21 10.17 -97.63
N LYS A 178 -18.53 11.12 -98.51
CA LYS A 178 -18.49 10.95 -99.97
C LYS A 178 -17.08 10.81 -100.53
N GLU A 179 -16.09 11.45 -99.92
CA GLU A 179 -14.68 11.37 -100.35
C GLU A 179 -13.96 10.13 -99.79
N LEU A 180 -14.49 9.55 -98.71
CA LEU A 180 -13.95 8.35 -98.08
C LEU A 180 -14.26 7.07 -98.89
N ALA A 181 -15.42 7.01 -99.55
CA ALA A 181 -15.79 5.86 -100.37
C ALA A 181 -14.71 5.53 -101.42
N GLY A 182 -14.29 4.26 -101.46
CA GLY A 182 -13.24 3.76 -102.34
C GLY A 182 -11.80 4.13 -101.97
N LYS A 183 -11.58 4.79 -100.82
CA LYS A 183 -10.23 5.08 -100.31
C LYS A 183 -9.65 3.89 -99.54
N SER A 184 -8.33 3.79 -99.53
CA SER A 184 -7.58 2.80 -98.74
C SER A 184 -6.70 3.49 -97.72
N GLY A 185 -6.57 2.92 -96.52
CA GLY A 185 -5.84 3.48 -95.39
C GLY A 185 -6.47 3.10 -94.06
N THR A 186 -6.02 3.70 -92.96
CA THR A 186 -6.64 3.49 -91.64
C THR A 186 -7.87 4.39 -91.52
N VAL A 187 -9.04 3.79 -91.52
CA VAL A 187 -10.34 4.47 -91.39
C VAL A 187 -10.75 4.51 -89.93
N THR A 188 -11.20 5.67 -89.46
CA THR A 188 -11.88 5.83 -88.17
C THR A 188 -13.28 6.39 -88.40
N ILE A 189 -14.27 5.76 -87.80
CA ILE A 189 -15.67 6.18 -87.82
C ILE A 189 -16.07 6.44 -86.39
N ARG A 190 -16.47 7.68 -86.10
CA ARG A 190 -16.85 8.10 -84.76
C ARG A 190 -18.31 8.54 -84.73
N PHE A 191 -19.07 7.91 -83.85
CA PHE A 191 -20.46 8.18 -83.53
C PHE A 191 -20.51 8.95 -82.22
N ASP A 192 -20.73 10.25 -82.31
CA ASP A 192 -21.01 11.10 -81.16
C ASP A 192 -22.53 11.19 -80.97
N TYR A 193 -22.99 11.03 -79.73
CA TYR A 193 -24.41 11.12 -79.39
C TYR A 193 -24.65 12.35 -78.54
N SER A 194 -25.76 13.05 -78.81
CA SER A 194 -26.21 14.17 -78.00
C SER A 194 -27.57 13.84 -77.40
N ASN A 195 -27.62 13.75 -76.08
CA ASN A 195 -28.86 13.61 -75.31
C ASN A 195 -29.47 14.99 -75.07
N HIS A 196 -30.73 15.17 -75.44
CA HIS A 196 -31.45 16.44 -75.33
C HIS A 196 -32.56 16.40 -74.28
N GLN A 197 -32.79 15.25 -73.64
CA GLN A 197 -33.88 15.04 -72.72
C GLN A 197 -33.38 15.10 -71.27
N LYS A 198 -33.92 16.06 -70.49
CA LYS A 198 -33.62 16.23 -69.06
C LYS A 198 -34.88 16.17 -68.21
N GLU A 199 -34.74 15.63 -67.00
CA GLU A 199 -35.69 15.82 -65.89
C GLU A 199 -34.97 16.57 -64.76
N GLY A 200 -35.35 17.83 -64.54
CA GLY A 200 -34.61 18.72 -63.65
C GLY A 200 -33.19 19.00 -64.15
N ASP A 201 -32.18 18.69 -63.33
CA ASP A 201 -30.75 18.84 -63.63
C ASP A 201 -30.10 17.58 -64.19
N VAL A 202 -30.86 16.50 -64.37
CA VAL A 202 -30.38 15.17 -64.75
C VAL A 202 -30.86 14.81 -66.17
N TYR A 203 -29.99 14.22 -67.00
CA TYR A 203 -30.40 13.65 -68.28
C TYR A 203 -31.18 12.37 -68.07
N VAL A 204 -32.24 12.19 -68.85
CA VAL A 204 -32.92 10.90 -68.95
C VAL A 204 -31.93 9.89 -69.53
N PRO A 205 -31.65 8.78 -68.84
CA PRO A 205 -30.63 7.84 -69.28
C PRO A 205 -31.13 7.04 -70.49
N PHE A 206 -30.43 7.18 -71.62
CA PHE A 206 -30.65 6.39 -72.83
C PHE A 206 -29.43 5.52 -73.11
N LEU A 207 -29.64 4.22 -73.31
CA LEU A 207 -28.62 3.32 -73.82
C LEU A 207 -28.66 3.39 -75.35
N VAL A 208 -27.51 3.71 -75.93
CA VAL A 208 -27.32 3.77 -77.38
C VAL A 208 -26.42 2.62 -77.80
N ILE A 209 -26.86 1.84 -78.79
CA ILE A 209 -26.10 0.73 -79.36
C ILE A 209 -26.01 0.93 -80.87
N SER A 210 -24.81 1.22 -81.38
CA SER A 210 -24.57 1.36 -82.82
C SER A 210 -23.91 0.12 -83.39
N GLY A 211 -24.52 -0.42 -84.44
CA GLY A 211 -24.04 -1.56 -85.20
C GLY A 211 -23.70 -1.16 -86.64
N MET A 212 -22.60 -1.69 -87.15
CA MET A 212 -22.23 -1.60 -88.56
C MET A 212 -21.71 -2.94 -89.08
N VAL A 213 -21.87 -3.15 -90.38
CA VAL A 213 -21.25 -4.28 -91.09
C VAL A 213 -20.11 -3.75 -91.93
N LEU A 214 -18.94 -4.34 -91.73
CA LEU A 214 -17.75 -4.14 -92.54
C LEU A 214 -17.47 -5.44 -93.29
N ASP A 215 -17.16 -5.37 -94.57
CA ASP A 215 -16.87 -6.56 -95.37
C ASP A 215 -15.39 -6.98 -95.28
N SER A 216 -14.99 -7.96 -96.10
CA SER A 216 -13.64 -8.54 -96.12
C SER A 216 -12.53 -7.56 -96.51
N ARG A 217 -12.87 -6.35 -96.98
CA ARG A 217 -11.91 -5.27 -97.28
C ARG A 217 -11.39 -4.53 -96.05
N CYS A 218 -12.03 -4.73 -94.90
CA CYS A 218 -11.59 -4.17 -93.63
C CYS A 218 -10.88 -5.21 -92.77
N SER A 219 -9.72 -4.86 -92.23
CA SER A 219 -8.92 -5.68 -91.32
C SER A 219 -8.50 -4.90 -90.08
N ASN A 220 -7.98 -5.58 -89.06
CA ASN A 220 -7.49 -4.96 -87.81
C ASN A 220 -8.55 -4.06 -87.11
N ILE A 221 -9.79 -4.52 -87.09
CA ILE A 221 -10.93 -3.75 -86.61
C ILE A 221 -10.92 -3.66 -85.09
N GLN A 222 -11.02 -2.44 -84.55
CA GLN A 222 -11.15 -2.15 -83.13
C GLN A 222 -12.36 -1.24 -82.91
N VAL A 223 -12.99 -1.37 -81.75
CA VAL A 223 -14.14 -0.55 -81.35
C VAL A 223 -14.01 -0.15 -79.89
N THR A 224 -14.26 1.12 -79.58
CA THR A 224 -14.34 1.60 -78.20
C THR A 224 -15.66 1.14 -77.58
N ASN A 225 -15.60 0.59 -76.37
CA ASN A 225 -16.79 0.21 -75.60
C ASN A 225 -17.74 -0.71 -76.40
N GLY A 226 -17.16 -1.67 -77.12
CA GLY A 226 -17.88 -2.52 -78.06
C GLY A 226 -17.20 -3.86 -78.33
N LYS A 227 -17.76 -4.61 -79.28
CA LYS A 227 -17.23 -5.90 -79.72
C LYS A 227 -17.29 -6.04 -81.23
N VAL A 228 -16.24 -6.63 -81.79
CA VAL A 228 -16.19 -7.09 -83.18
C VAL A 228 -16.58 -8.57 -83.23
N ILE A 229 -17.51 -8.93 -84.10
CA ILE A 229 -18.02 -10.28 -84.31
C ILE A 229 -17.75 -10.65 -85.77
N SER A 230 -17.02 -11.75 -86.00
CA SER A 230 -16.79 -12.25 -87.36
C SER A 230 -17.81 -13.33 -87.72
N ASN A 231 -18.42 -13.22 -88.91
CA ASN A 231 -19.33 -14.22 -89.47
C ASN A 231 -18.75 -14.87 -90.76
N GLY A 232 -17.43 -15.09 -90.79
CA GLY A 232 -16.73 -15.65 -91.96
C GLY A 232 -16.35 -14.59 -92.98
N GLU A 233 -17.28 -14.13 -93.82
CA GLU A 233 -17.00 -13.17 -94.91
C GLU A 233 -17.24 -11.70 -94.55
N LYS A 234 -18.04 -11.44 -93.50
CA LYS A 234 -18.37 -10.09 -93.01
C LYS A 234 -18.05 -9.96 -91.51
N GLN A 235 -17.69 -8.76 -91.08
CA GLN A 235 -17.41 -8.39 -89.70
C GLN A 235 -18.49 -7.42 -89.20
N ILE A 236 -19.18 -7.80 -88.13
CA ILE A 236 -20.18 -6.97 -87.45
C ILE A 236 -19.48 -6.27 -86.28
N VAL A 237 -19.53 -4.94 -86.26
CA VAL A 237 -19.02 -4.15 -85.15
C VAL A 237 -20.21 -3.58 -84.39
N VAL A 238 -20.23 -3.77 -83.08
CA VAL A 238 -21.26 -3.22 -82.19
C VAL A 238 -20.58 -2.42 -81.09
N GLY A 239 -20.91 -1.16 -80.94
CA GLY A 239 -20.47 -0.31 -79.83
C GLY A 239 -21.65 0.20 -79.01
N MET A 240 -21.41 0.55 -77.75
CA MET A 240 -22.43 1.09 -76.85
C MET A 240 -22.00 2.40 -76.19
N ALA A 241 -22.96 3.27 -75.93
CA ALA A 241 -22.79 4.54 -75.21
C ALA A 241 -24.03 4.89 -74.36
N VAL A 242 -23.85 5.72 -73.34
CA VAL A 242 -24.93 6.25 -72.48
C VAL A 242 -24.77 7.77 -72.37
N PRO A 243 -25.19 8.55 -73.39
CA PRO A 243 -24.89 9.97 -73.47
C PRO A 243 -25.53 10.79 -72.36
N GLY A 244 -24.73 11.66 -71.74
CA GLY A 244 -25.15 12.57 -70.67
C GLY A 244 -25.14 11.97 -69.26
N LEU A 245 -24.74 10.70 -69.11
CA LEU A 245 -24.69 10.04 -67.80
C LEU A 245 -23.57 10.59 -66.91
N SER A 246 -22.39 10.87 -67.47
CA SER A 246 -21.28 11.47 -66.71
C SER A 246 -21.64 12.84 -66.12
N GLU A 247 -22.28 13.71 -66.91
CA GLU A 247 -22.78 15.01 -66.46
C GLU A 247 -23.85 14.85 -65.38
N SER A 248 -24.82 13.96 -65.60
CA SER A 248 -25.90 13.67 -64.65
C SER A 248 -25.43 13.16 -63.29
N LEU A 249 -24.25 12.55 -63.25
CA LEU A 249 -23.59 12.07 -62.04
C LEU A 249 -22.50 13.03 -61.52
N HIS A 250 -22.26 14.17 -62.18
CA HIS A 250 -21.11 15.09 -61.96
C HIS A 250 -19.78 14.33 -61.75
N VAL A 251 -19.52 13.37 -62.63
CA VAL A 251 -18.28 12.59 -62.61
C VAL A 251 -17.50 12.83 -63.88
N THR A 252 -16.18 12.70 -63.78
CA THR A 252 -15.24 12.80 -64.87
C THR A 252 -14.37 11.53 -64.92
N ASP A 253 -13.66 11.30 -66.03
CA ASP A 253 -12.74 10.14 -66.15
C ASP A 253 -11.68 10.09 -65.03
N ARG A 254 -11.38 11.23 -64.39
CA ARG A 254 -10.43 11.31 -63.27
C ARG A 254 -10.96 10.74 -61.95
N ASP A 255 -12.27 10.60 -61.85
CA ASP A 255 -12.96 10.05 -60.69
C ASP A 255 -12.95 8.52 -60.72
N PHE A 256 -12.67 7.92 -61.88
CA PHE A 256 -12.53 6.48 -62.08
C PHE A 256 -11.06 6.00 -62.10
N SER A 257 -10.86 4.67 -62.11
CA SER A 257 -9.56 4.04 -62.39
C SER A 257 -9.31 3.93 -63.90
N GLU A 258 -8.06 3.70 -64.32
CA GLU A 258 -7.68 3.64 -65.75
C GLU A 258 -8.51 2.62 -66.58
N ASP A 259 -9.10 1.61 -65.94
CA ASP A 259 -9.88 0.55 -66.59
C ASP A 259 -11.40 0.79 -66.65
N VAL A 260 -11.89 1.93 -66.13
CA VAL A 260 -13.34 2.18 -65.97
C VAL A 260 -13.67 3.59 -66.45
N SER A 261 -14.52 3.71 -67.47
CA SER A 261 -15.03 4.98 -68.00
C SER A 261 -16.49 4.84 -68.39
N ILE A 262 -17.27 5.92 -68.29
CA ILE A 262 -18.64 5.95 -68.80
C ILE A 262 -18.57 6.22 -70.31
N PRO A 263 -19.08 5.32 -71.17
CA PRO A 263 -18.98 5.50 -72.61
C PRO A 263 -19.96 6.56 -73.11
N GLU A 264 -19.45 7.67 -73.65
CA GLU A 264 -20.28 8.77 -74.18
C GLU A 264 -20.35 8.75 -75.72
N TYR A 265 -19.49 7.99 -76.39
CA TYR A 265 -19.40 7.87 -77.85
C TYR A 265 -18.93 6.46 -78.27
N VAL A 266 -19.12 6.12 -79.54
CA VAL A 266 -18.60 4.88 -80.16
C VAL A 266 -17.63 5.26 -81.27
N GLU A 267 -16.43 4.70 -81.25
CA GLU A 267 -15.40 4.91 -82.26
C GLU A 267 -14.92 3.55 -82.77
N VAL A 268 -14.90 3.39 -84.09
CA VAL A 268 -14.47 2.17 -84.79
C VAL A 268 -13.29 2.51 -85.67
N THR A 269 -12.19 1.78 -85.53
CA THR A 269 -10.99 1.91 -86.37
C THR A 269 -10.77 0.63 -87.16
N ALA A 270 -10.49 0.73 -88.45
CA ALA A 270 -10.17 -0.41 -89.30
C ALA A 270 -9.15 -0.03 -90.38
N ASP A 271 -8.28 -0.97 -90.75
CA ASP A 271 -7.44 -0.84 -91.93
C ASP A 271 -8.23 -1.31 -93.15
N ALA A 272 -8.48 -0.42 -94.11
CA ALA A 272 -9.37 -0.68 -95.24
C ALA A 272 -8.66 -0.59 -96.60
N GLU A 273 -9.04 -1.47 -97.53
CA GLU A 273 -8.72 -1.38 -98.96
C GLU A 273 -10.01 -1.13 -99.74
N ASP A 274 -10.14 -0.03 -100.50
CA ASP A 274 -11.40 0.30 -101.22
C ASP A 274 -12.62 0.37 -100.28
N PHE A 275 -12.55 1.26 -99.29
CA PHE A 275 -13.52 1.32 -98.19
C PHE A 275 -14.97 1.54 -98.67
N GLN A 276 -15.86 0.68 -98.19
CA GLN A 276 -17.31 0.81 -98.31
C GLN A 276 -17.96 0.50 -96.98
N LEU A 277 -19.13 1.11 -96.76
CA LEU A 277 -19.91 0.96 -95.53
C LEU A 277 -21.34 0.65 -95.92
N ASP A 278 -21.89 -0.48 -95.47
CA ASP A 278 -23.34 -0.69 -95.59
C ASP A 278 -24.09 0.21 -94.58
N MET A 279 -25.42 0.28 -94.68
CA MET A 279 -26.27 0.99 -93.74
C MET A 279 -25.88 0.68 -92.28
N THR A 280 -25.62 1.73 -91.48
CA THR A 280 -25.42 1.57 -90.04
C THR A 280 -26.74 1.70 -89.31
N MET A 281 -26.86 0.99 -88.19
CA MET A 281 -28.07 0.98 -87.38
C MET A 281 -27.73 1.32 -85.94
N THR A 282 -28.33 2.38 -85.43
CA THR A 282 -28.22 2.79 -84.03
C THR A 282 -29.56 2.55 -83.35
N VAL A 283 -29.55 1.80 -82.26
CA VAL A 283 -30.71 1.61 -81.39
C VAL A 283 -30.55 2.46 -80.17
N VAL A 284 -31.56 3.27 -79.84
CA VAL A 284 -31.65 4.01 -78.59
C VAL A 284 -32.81 3.44 -77.79
N THR A 285 -32.56 3.02 -76.55
CA THR A 285 -33.61 2.59 -75.62
C THR A 285 -33.46 3.33 -74.29
N GLY A 286 -34.59 3.58 -73.61
CA GLY A 286 -34.59 4.11 -72.25
C GLY A 286 -33.93 3.13 -71.27
N ALA A 287 -33.18 3.63 -70.29
CA ALA A 287 -32.45 2.76 -69.38
C ALA A 287 -33.35 2.00 -68.37
N SER A 288 -34.63 2.34 -68.25
CA SER A 288 -35.61 1.65 -67.39
C SER A 288 -35.79 0.17 -67.75
N GLU A 289 -35.64 -0.19 -69.02
CA GLU A 289 -35.64 -1.58 -69.51
C GLU A 289 -34.48 -2.42 -68.94
N PHE A 290 -33.44 -1.76 -68.42
CA PHE A 290 -32.15 -2.36 -68.07
C PHE A 290 -31.89 -2.36 -66.55
N THR A 291 -32.53 -1.47 -65.79
CA THR A 291 -32.29 -1.22 -64.35
C THR A 291 -33.23 -1.99 -63.42
N SER A 292 -34.29 -2.59 -63.96
CA SER A 292 -35.39 -3.28 -63.25
C SER A 292 -34.98 -4.48 -62.36
N GLY A 293 -33.70 -4.89 -62.37
CA GLY A 293 -33.18 -6.01 -61.56
C GLY A 293 -32.20 -5.63 -60.44
N THR A 294 -31.82 -4.35 -60.28
CA THR A 294 -30.76 -3.93 -59.34
C THR A 294 -31.16 -2.69 -58.56
N SER A 295 -32.07 -2.85 -57.59
CA SER A 295 -32.27 -1.83 -56.55
C SER A 295 -31.14 -1.90 -55.53
N MET A 296 -30.39 -0.80 -55.37
CA MET A 296 -29.49 -0.61 -54.24
C MET A 296 -30.29 -0.08 -53.06
N ASP A 297 -30.79 -0.98 -52.20
CA ASP A 297 -31.44 -0.57 -50.96
C ASP A 297 -30.41 -0.10 -49.94
N LEU A 298 -30.32 1.23 -49.77
CA LEU A 298 -29.46 1.91 -48.81
C LEU A 298 -30.24 2.56 -47.66
N SER A 299 -31.55 2.28 -47.56
CA SER A 299 -32.45 2.96 -46.61
C SER A 299 -32.07 2.74 -45.14
N GLY A 300 -31.50 1.57 -44.81
CA GLY A 300 -31.06 1.23 -43.44
C GLY A 300 -29.62 1.63 -43.09
N MET A 301 -28.91 2.35 -43.96
CA MET A 301 -27.51 2.72 -43.71
C MET A 301 -27.38 3.87 -42.70
N ASP A 302 -28.33 4.80 -42.69
CA ASP A 302 -28.40 5.91 -41.72
C ASP A 302 -28.48 5.35 -40.28
N GLU A 303 -29.43 4.44 -40.03
CA GLU A 303 -29.62 3.82 -38.69
C GLU A 303 -28.36 3.08 -38.21
N LYS A 304 -27.65 2.38 -39.10
CA LYS A 304 -26.44 1.63 -38.73
C LYS A 304 -25.24 2.53 -38.41
N ILE A 305 -25.14 3.68 -39.08
CA ILE A 305 -24.09 4.69 -38.80
C ILE A 305 -24.36 5.36 -37.45
N ASP A 306 -25.62 5.63 -37.13
CA ASP A 306 -26.04 6.15 -35.82
C ASP A 306 -25.76 5.12 -34.72
N ASP A 307 -26.17 3.85 -34.91
CA ASP A 307 -25.89 2.75 -33.98
C ASP A 307 -24.39 2.59 -33.69
N LEU A 308 -23.54 2.74 -34.71
CA LEU A 308 -22.08 2.66 -34.57
C LEU A 308 -21.55 3.82 -33.73
N THR A 309 -22.05 5.04 -33.96
CA THR A 309 -21.65 6.25 -33.22
C THR A 309 -22.08 6.15 -31.75
N ASP A 310 -23.28 5.68 -31.49
CA ASP A 310 -23.80 5.44 -30.14
C ASP A 310 -23.01 4.34 -29.41
N ALA A 311 -22.67 3.24 -30.10
CA ALA A 311 -21.86 2.17 -29.52
C ALA A 311 -20.46 2.66 -29.12
N VAL A 312 -19.83 3.49 -29.95
CA VAL A 312 -18.51 4.06 -29.68
C VAL A 312 -18.56 5.09 -28.55
N SER A 313 -19.61 5.91 -28.49
CA SER A 313 -19.86 6.82 -27.36
C SER A 313 -20.01 6.07 -26.04
N ARG A 314 -20.75 4.96 -26.03
CA ARG A 314 -20.88 4.10 -24.84
C ARG A 314 -19.56 3.44 -24.45
N LEU A 315 -18.75 3.06 -25.44
CA LEU A 315 -17.43 2.47 -25.20
C LEU A 315 -16.47 3.50 -24.59
N LYS A 316 -16.48 4.74 -25.09
CA LYS A 316 -15.74 5.90 -24.56
C LYS A 316 -16.14 6.18 -23.11
N ASP A 317 -17.44 6.31 -22.84
CA ASP A 317 -17.97 6.48 -21.47
C ASP A 317 -17.58 5.33 -20.54
N GLY A 318 -17.64 4.09 -21.04
CA GLY A 318 -17.24 2.90 -20.30
C GLY A 318 -15.75 2.90 -19.95
N SER A 319 -14.89 3.30 -20.89
CA SER A 319 -13.45 3.41 -20.66
C SER A 319 -13.09 4.53 -19.69
N GLY A 320 -13.76 5.68 -19.76
CA GLY A 320 -13.57 6.77 -18.79
C GLY A 320 -13.98 6.36 -17.36
N LYS A 321 -15.10 5.64 -17.21
CA LYS A 321 -15.50 5.09 -15.90
C LYS A 321 -14.52 4.05 -15.36
N LEU A 322 -13.89 3.27 -16.24
CA LEU A 322 -12.85 2.33 -15.84
C LEU A 322 -11.60 3.07 -15.34
N GLU A 323 -11.16 4.10 -16.05
CA GLU A 323 -10.07 5.00 -15.65
C GLU A 323 -10.35 5.63 -14.27
N ASP A 324 -11.51 6.28 -14.09
CA ASP A 324 -11.93 6.89 -12.82
C ASP A 324 -11.94 5.86 -11.66
N GLY A 325 -12.44 4.65 -11.94
CA GLY A 325 -12.49 3.55 -10.98
C GLY A 325 -11.09 3.05 -10.60
N MET A 326 -10.17 3.05 -11.56
CA MET A 326 -8.79 2.63 -11.36
C MET A 326 -7.98 3.66 -10.59
N ASP A 327 -8.18 4.96 -10.87
CA ASP A 327 -7.64 6.07 -10.07
C ASP A 327 -8.13 6.01 -8.62
N THR A 328 -9.42 5.71 -8.42
CA THR A 328 -9.99 5.52 -7.09
C THR A 328 -9.35 4.32 -6.38
N LEU A 329 -9.16 3.21 -7.08
CA LEU A 329 -8.53 2.01 -6.54
C LEU A 329 -7.07 2.27 -6.19
N ASP A 330 -6.31 2.96 -7.03
CA ASP A 330 -4.93 3.36 -6.78
C ASP A 330 -4.82 4.24 -5.53
N GLN A 331 -5.67 5.26 -5.41
CA GLN A 331 -5.74 6.11 -4.21
C GLN A 331 -6.03 5.28 -2.95
N LYS A 332 -7.00 4.35 -3.02
CA LYS A 332 -7.35 3.47 -1.89
C LYS A 332 -6.25 2.46 -1.58
N MET A 333 -5.48 2.07 -2.58
CA MET A 333 -4.32 1.21 -2.42
C MET A 333 -3.18 1.95 -1.70
N GLY A 334 -3.00 3.24 -1.98
CA GLY A 334 -2.14 4.13 -1.20
C GLY A 334 -2.55 4.22 0.27
N GLU A 335 -3.85 4.39 0.57
CA GLU A 335 -4.36 4.36 1.94
C GLU A 335 -4.11 3.00 2.63
N PHE A 336 -4.34 1.89 1.93
CA PHE A 336 -4.10 0.54 2.43
C PHE A 336 -2.60 0.29 2.69
N SER A 337 -1.71 0.75 1.80
CA SER A 337 -0.25 0.72 2.00
C SER A 337 0.16 1.52 3.24
N GLY A 338 -0.37 2.73 3.43
CA GLY A 338 -0.14 3.51 4.64
C GLY A 338 -0.64 2.78 5.91
N GLY A 339 -1.75 2.06 5.80
CA GLY A 339 -2.28 1.19 6.87
C GLY A 339 -1.35 0.01 7.20
N THR A 340 -0.78 -0.65 6.20
CA THR A 340 0.18 -1.75 6.43
C THR A 340 1.51 -1.26 6.98
N ASP A 341 1.96 -0.06 6.61
CA ASP A 341 3.10 0.61 7.24
C ASP A 341 2.84 0.90 8.71
N THR A 342 1.66 1.43 9.03
CA THR A 342 1.24 1.69 10.42
C THR A 342 1.18 0.40 11.22
N LEU A 343 0.66 -0.69 10.65
CA LEU A 343 0.63 -2.01 11.27
C LEU A 343 2.05 -2.54 11.52
N ALA A 344 2.95 -2.44 10.54
CA ALA A 344 4.34 -2.86 10.69
C ALA A 344 5.07 -2.08 11.79
N GLN A 345 4.85 -0.76 11.87
CA GLN A 345 5.37 0.08 12.96
C GLN A 345 4.78 -0.31 14.31
N GLY A 346 3.48 -0.59 14.38
CA GLY A 346 2.82 -1.05 15.61
C GLY A 346 3.35 -2.39 16.09
N ILE A 347 3.59 -3.33 15.18
CA ILE A 347 4.22 -4.61 15.48
C ILE A 347 5.66 -4.39 15.94
N ALA A 348 6.44 -3.52 15.29
CA ALA A 348 7.80 -3.18 15.72
C ALA A 348 7.80 -2.60 17.16
N ALA A 349 6.89 -1.68 17.47
CA ALA A 349 6.75 -1.12 18.82
C ALA A 349 6.38 -2.19 19.86
N TYR A 350 5.41 -3.04 19.54
CA TYR A 350 5.03 -4.17 20.39
C TYR A 350 6.19 -5.15 20.62
N THR A 351 6.92 -5.50 19.56
CA THR A 351 8.05 -6.45 19.64
C THR A 351 9.20 -5.90 20.47
N ASN A 352 9.54 -4.61 20.31
CA ASN A 352 10.50 -3.91 21.18
C ASN A 352 10.04 -3.86 22.65
N GLY A 353 8.75 -3.63 22.89
CA GLY A 353 8.16 -3.66 24.23
C GLY A 353 8.26 -5.04 24.89
N ALA A 354 7.98 -6.11 24.12
CA ALA A 354 8.12 -7.48 24.59
C ALA A 354 9.58 -7.87 24.87
N GLU A 355 10.53 -7.39 24.07
CA GLU A 355 11.96 -7.58 24.31
C GLU A 355 12.42 -6.84 25.59
N THR A 356 11.93 -5.61 25.79
CA THR A 356 12.16 -4.86 27.03
C THR A 356 11.64 -5.62 28.25
N LEU A 357 10.43 -6.19 28.16
CA LEU A 357 9.85 -7.04 29.20
C LEU A 357 10.71 -8.29 29.45
N ALA A 358 11.15 -9.00 28.40
CA ALA A 358 12.00 -10.18 28.51
C ALA A 358 13.34 -9.85 29.18
N ASN A 359 13.96 -8.73 28.83
CA ASN A 359 15.18 -8.23 29.47
C ASN A 359 14.96 -7.88 30.96
N GLY A 360 13.82 -7.27 31.29
CA GLY A 360 13.41 -6.98 32.67
C GLY A 360 13.23 -8.27 33.49
N ILE A 361 12.59 -9.28 32.92
CA ILE A 361 12.42 -10.60 33.54
C ILE A 361 13.78 -11.31 33.68
N GLY A 362 14.67 -11.19 32.70
CA GLY A 362 16.05 -11.70 32.80
C GLY A 362 16.82 -11.07 33.96
N THR A 363 16.65 -9.76 34.16
CA THR A 363 17.22 -9.04 35.32
C THR A 363 16.62 -9.55 36.64
N LEU A 364 15.30 -9.71 36.70
CA LEU A 364 14.61 -10.26 37.88
C LEU A 364 15.07 -11.69 38.19
N LYS A 365 15.28 -12.53 37.18
CA LYS A 365 15.86 -13.87 37.30
C LYS A 365 17.27 -13.83 37.88
N GLY A 366 18.10 -12.90 37.43
CA GLY A 366 19.44 -12.68 38.00
C GLY A 366 19.39 -12.26 39.47
N GLN A 367 18.54 -11.27 39.80
CA GLN A 367 18.40 -10.75 41.17
C GLN A 367 17.78 -11.77 42.13
N SER A 368 16.85 -12.62 41.68
CA SER A 368 16.28 -13.68 42.51
C SER A 368 17.32 -14.74 42.90
N GLY A 369 18.31 -15.00 42.04
CA GLY A 369 19.49 -15.82 42.37
C GLY A 369 20.34 -15.22 43.49
N LEU A 370 20.56 -13.91 43.49
CA LEU A 370 21.27 -13.21 44.56
C LEU A 370 20.47 -13.24 45.87
N LEU A 371 19.16 -13.02 45.81
CA LEU A 371 18.26 -13.11 46.97
C LEU A 371 18.28 -14.52 47.58
N MET A 372 18.27 -15.57 46.75
CA MET A 372 18.42 -16.96 47.21
C MET A 372 19.72 -17.18 47.98
N SER A 373 20.84 -16.68 47.45
CA SER A 373 22.13 -16.77 48.13
C SER A 373 22.08 -16.05 49.47
N GLY A 374 21.57 -14.82 49.52
CA GLY A 374 21.47 -14.06 50.77
C GLY A 374 20.55 -14.71 51.81
N ILE A 375 19.44 -15.33 51.39
CA ILE A 375 18.56 -16.10 52.29
C ILE A 375 19.29 -17.36 52.79
N SER A 376 20.05 -18.04 51.94
CA SER A 376 20.86 -19.19 52.36
C SER A 376 21.90 -18.79 53.40
N ASP A 377 22.61 -17.68 53.19
CA ASP A 377 23.59 -17.15 54.14
C ASP A 377 22.94 -16.74 55.47
N LEU A 378 21.73 -16.16 55.40
CA LEU A 378 20.93 -15.83 56.59
C LEU A 378 20.51 -17.08 57.35
N VAL A 379 20.04 -18.13 56.67
CA VAL A 379 19.69 -19.43 57.30
C VAL A 379 20.90 -20.02 58.01
N SER A 380 22.07 -20.04 57.36
CA SER A 380 23.31 -20.54 57.97
C SER A 380 23.74 -19.72 59.19
N SER A 381 23.64 -18.39 59.11
CA SER A 381 24.00 -17.49 60.21
C SER A 381 23.06 -17.64 61.41
N VAL A 382 21.74 -17.68 61.16
CA VAL A 382 20.72 -17.92 62.18
C VAL A 382 20.85 -19.33 62.75
N GLY A 383 21.22 -20.32 61.94
CA GLY A 383 21.51 -21.68 62.39
C GLY A 383 22.68 -21.72 63.38
N THR A 384 23.79 -21.08 63.03
CA THR A 384 24.97 -20.95 63.90
C THR A 384 24.62 -20.27 65.22
N LEU A 385 23.85 -19.19 65.17
CA LEU A 385 23.40 -18.48 66.37
C LEU A 385 22.45 -19.33 67.22
N ASN A 386 21.53 -20.07 66.59
CA ASN A 386 20.63 -20.99 67.27
C ASN A 386 21.38 -22.11 67.98
N ASP A 387 22.41 -22.68 67.36
CA ASP A 387 23.25 -23.71 67.97
C ASP A 387 24.14 -23.14 69.09
N GLY A 388 24.62 -21.91 68.96
CA GLY A 388 25.28 -21.18 70.04
C GLY A 388 24.37 -20.97 71.26
N VAL A 389 23.12 -20.56 71.03
CA VAL A 389 22.11 -20.40 72.10
C VAL A 389 21.78 -21.75 72.76
N LYS A 390 21.64 -22.85 71.99
CA LYS A 390 21.47 -24.20 72.56
C LYS A 390 22.68 -24.65 73.37
N THR A 391 23.89 -24.32 72.91
CA THR A 391 25.13 -24.66 73.62
C THR A 391 25.22 -23.89 74.94
N LEU A 392 24.89 -22.61 74.93
CA LEU A 392 24.79 -21.80 76.15
C LEU A 392 23.74 -22.36 77.11
N ASP A 393 22.56 -22.70 76.61
CA ASP A 393 21.48 -23.29 77.39
C ASP A 393 21.87 -24.63 78.03
N ALA A 394 22.48 -25.52 77.25
CA ALA A 394 23.01 -26.80 77.74
C ALA A 394 24.14 -26.59 78.77
N ALA A 395 25.05 -25.64 78.52
CA ALA A 395 26.14 -25.31 79.42
C ALA A 395 25.61 -24.78 80.76
N LEU A 396 24.57 -23.94 80.76
CA LEU A 396 23.92 -23.40 81.96
C LEU A 396 23.15 -24.46 82.76
N HIS A 397 22.60 -25.48 82.09
CA HIS A 397 21.92 -26.59 82.75
C HIS A 397 22.86 -27.69 83.26
N ALA A 398 24.08 -27.79 82.73
CA ALA A 398 25.07 -28.74 83.22
C ALA A 398 25.54 -28.37 84.64
N PRO A 399 25.71 -29.32 85.58
CA PRO A 399 26.34 -29.03 86.87
C PRO A 399 27.79 -28.59 86.68
N MET A 400 28.33 -27.79 87.61
CA MET A 400 29.74 -27.38 87.56
C MET A 400 30.68 -28.60 87.58
N GLY A 401 31.71 -28.57 86.73
CA GLY A 401 32.75 -29.58 86.69
C GLY A 401 33.63 -29.58 87.95
N ALA A 402 34.35 -30.68 88.20
CA ALA A 402 35.20 -30.80 89.39
C ALA A 402 36.25 -29.68 89.47
N GLN A 403 36.93 -29.37 88.36
CA GLN A 403 37.92 -28.27 88.30
C GLN A 403 37.31 -26.89 88.58
N GLU A 404 36.09 -26.63 88.14
CA GLU A 404 35.39 -25.35 88.36
C GLU A 404 34.99 -25.19 89.83
N LYS A 405 34.50 -26.28 90.44
CA LYS A 405 34.19 -26.33 91.88
C LYS A 405 35.44 -26.14 92.72
N ASP A 406 36.53 -26.82 92.36
CA ASP A 406 37.80 -26.73 93.07
C ASP A 406 38.40 -25.31 92.98
N ALA A 407 38.33 -24.66 91.82
CA ALA A 407 38.79 -23.28 91.65
C ALA A 407 37.96 -22.26 92.46
N ALA A 408 36.62 -22.36 92.40
CA ALA A 408 35.73 -21.50 93.18
C ALA A 408 35.92 -21.70 94.70
N MET A 409 36.06 -22.97 95.11
CA MET A 409 36.31 -23.35 96.49
C MET A 409 37.67 -22.84 96.99
N ALA A 410 38.72 -22.95 96.19
CA ALA A 410 40.07 -22.49 96.54
C ALA A 410 40.16 -20.96 96.70
N ALA A 411 39.54 -20.20 95.79
CA ALA A 411 39.53 -18.73 95.85
C ALA A 411 38.78 -18.21 97.08
N ALA A 412 37.57 -18.75 97.33
CA ALA A 412 36.75 -18.34 98.47
C ALA A 412 37.34 -18.78 99.81
N LYS A 413 37.93 -19.99 99.86
CA LYS A 413 38.70 -20.46 101.01
C LYS A 413 39.83 -19.49 101.34
N THR A 414 40.64 -19.10 100.35
CA THR A 414 41.76 -18.16 100.56
C THR A 414 41.31 -16.81 101.10
N ALA A 415 40.21 -16.26 100.58
CA ALA A 415 39.65 -14.99 101.04
C ALA A 415 39.10 -15.07 102.48
N ALA A 416 38.38 -16.13 102.83
CA ALA A 416 37.86 -16.33 104.17
C ALA A 416 38.98 -16.60 105.18
N GLU A 417 39.98 -17.38 104.80
CA GLU A 417 41.18 -17.62 105.58
C GLU A 417 41.97 -16.32 105.84
N THR A 418 42.03 -15.42 104.85
CA THR A 418 42.63 -14.08 104.97
C THR A 418 41.80 -13.16 105.87
N ALA A 419 40.46 -13.22 105.79
CA ALA A 419 39.59 -12.43 106.65
C ALA A 419 39.69 -12.85 108.13
N VAL A 420 39.78 -14.16 108.42
CA VAL A 420 40.10 -14.67 109.75
C VAL A 420 41.47 -14.18 110.19
N GLU A 421 42.48 -14.24 109.32
CA GLU A 421 43.82 -13.71 109.59
C GLU A 421 43.79 -12.24 110.00
N THR A 422 43.04 -11.39 109.28
CA THR A 422 42.84 -9.96 109.56
C THR A 422 42.11 -9.71 110.88
N GLN A 423 41.07 -10.49 111.19
CA GLN A 423 40.30 -10.34 112.43
C GLN A 423 41.12 -10.72 113.68
N PHE A 424 42.07 -11.64 113.54
CA PHE A 424 43.03 -12.01 114.59
C PHE A 424 44.24 -11.04 114.66
N ALA A 425 44.40 -10.16 113.68
CA ALA A 425 45.48 -9.16 113.60
C ALA A 425 45.02 -7.72 113.95
N ASP A 426 43.74 -7.52 114.29
CA ASP A 426 43.19 -6.21 114.66
C ASP A 426 43.52 -5.85 116.12
N ASP A 427 44.52 -4.98 116.30
CA ASP A 427 44.95 -4.45 117.60
C ASP A 427 43.93 -3.50 118.25
N SER A 428 42.87 -3.09 117.53
CA SER A 428 41.85 -2.16 118.03
C SER A 428 40.67 -2.83 118.74
N ASN A 429 40.60 -4.17 118.76
CA ASN A 429 39.63 -4.97 119.51
C ASN A 429 40.30 -5.62 120.76
N PRO A 430 40.20 -5.01 121.95
CA PRO A 430 40.99 -5.44 123.12
C PRO A 430 40.54 -6.77 123.74
N GLN A 431 39.40 -7.33 123.33
CA GLN A 431 38.74 -8.41 124.09
C GLN A 431 39.06 -9.84 123.60
N SER A 432 39.63 -10.05 122.41
CA SER A 432 39.80 -11.39 121.82
C SER A 432 41.24 -11.92 121.88
N TYR A 433 42.23 -11.20 121.31
CA TYR A 433 43.64 -11.63 121.29
C TYR A 433 44.33 -11.44 122.66
N GLN A 434 44.09 -10.30 123.31
CA GLN A 434 44.74 -9.96 124.59
C GLN A 434 44.23 -10.80 125.77
N ASN A 435 42.94 -11.16 125.82
CA ASN A 435 42.37 -11.98 126.90
C ASN A 435 42.85 -13.44 126.87
N ILE A 436 42.95 -14.04 125.67
CA ILE A 436 43.49 -15.39 125.47
C ILE A 436 45.00 -15.41 125.79
N LYS A 437 45.74 -14.38 125.36
CA LYS A 437 47.17 -14.18 125.67
C LYS A 437 47.42 -13.96 127.17
N ALA A 438 46.58 -13.18 127.86
CA ALA A 438 46.72 -12.87 129.29
C ALA A 438 46.44 -14.08 130.20
N GLN A 439 45.45 -14.93 129.88
CA GLN A 439 45.19 -16.16 130.64
C GLN A 439 46.31 -17.20 130.49
N ALA A 440 46.89 -17.34 129.29
CA ALA A 440 48.00 -18.27 129.03
C ALA A 440 49.35 -17.78 129.61
N ALA A 441 49.65 -16.49 129.52
CA ALA A 441 50.89 -15.90 130.05
C ALA A 441 50.97 -15.96 131.59
N SER A 442 49.84 -15.83 132.28
CA SER A 442 49.77 -15.92 133.76
C SER A 442 50.11 -17.33 134.28
N ALA A 443 49.77 -18.39 133.53
CA ALA A 443 50.06 -19.77 133.91
C ALA A 443 51.53 -20.18 133.67
N PHE A 444 52.23 -19.55 132.71
CA PHE A 444 53.64 -19.86 132.35
C PHE A 444 54.67 -19.07 133.16
N TYR A 445 54.39 -17.81 133.54
CA TYR A 445 55.32 -16.98 134.32
C TYR A 445 55.63 -17.56 135.71
N ALA A 446 54.81 -18.48 136.21
CA ALA A 446 55.02 -19.19 137.47
C ALA A 446 56.10 -20.30 137.42
N SER A 447 56.67 -20.66 136.25
CA SER A 447 57.39 -21.93 136.10
C SER A 447 58.87 -21.93 135.65
N VAL A 448 59.57 -20.81 135.38
CA VAL A 448 60.97 -20.90 134.85
C VAL A 448 61.95 -19.81 135.37
N THR A 449 63.06 -20.23 136.01
CA THR A 449 64.25 -19.44 136.39
C THR A 449 65.54 -20.22 136.06
N THR A 450 66.56 -19.57 135.45
CA THR A 450 68.05 -19.70 135.66
C THR A 450 68.95 -19.48 134.39
N ASP A 451 70.19 -19.02 134.63
CA ASP A 451 71.18 -18.22 133.86
C ASP A 451 71.88 -18.73 132.57
N ALA A 452 71.54 -19.87 131.97
CA ALA A 452 72.34 -20.43 130.86
C ALA A 452 72.19 -19.74 129.46
N VAL A 453 71.33 -18.73 129.34
CA VAL A 453 70.98 -18.05 128.06
C VAL A 453 71.90 -16.85 127.74
N LYS A 454 72.76 -16.41 128.67
CA LYS A 454 73.47 -15.13 128.53
C LYS A 454 74.65 -15.09 127.55
N GLN A 455 75.12 -16.20 126.96
CA GLN A 455 76.41 -16.18 126.22
C GLN A 455 76.41 -16.55 124.72
N SER A 456 75.34 -17.06 124.10
CA SER A 456 75.43 -17.57 122.71
C SER A 456 74.76 -16.72 121.60
N ALA A 457 74.00 -15.67 121.91
CA ALA A 457 73.16 -14.97 120.93
C ALA A 457 73.82 -13.80 120.16
N ALA A 458 74.98 -13.29 120.60
CA ALA A 458 75.56 -12.05 120.04
C ALA A 458 76.33 -12.23 118.70
N ALA A 459 76.68 -13.46 118.30
CA ALA A 459 77.58 -13.69 117.16
C ALA A 459 76.86 -13.96 115.82
N ALA A 460 75.60 -14.42 115.82
CA ALA A 460 74.91 -14.85 114.60
C ALA A 460 74.16 -13.72 113.85
N ALA A 461 73.78 -12.64 114.53
CA ALA A 461 72.88 -11.62 113.99
C ALA A 461 73.51 -10.65 112.96
N LYS A 462 74.84 -10.64 112.81
CA LYS A 462 75.55 -9.65 111.98
C LYS A 462 75.57 -9.99 110.48
N ALA A 463 75.25 -11.23 110.09
CA ALA A 463 75.41 -11.70 108.71
C ALA A 463 74.14 -11.64 107.84
N GLN A 464 72.94 -11.65 108.42
CA GLN A 464 71.68 -11.77 107.66
C GLN A 464 71.08 -10.44 107.16
N ALA A 465 71.55 -9.30 107.66
CA ALA A 465 70.94 -7.99 107.36
C ALA A 465 71.32 -7.41 105.98
N ALA A 466 72.33 -7.95 105.30
CA ALA A 466 72.78 -7.42 104.01
C ALA A 466 71.94 -7.88 102.81
N ASP A 467 71.28 -9.05 102.87
CA ASP A 467 70.62 -9.65 101.71
C ASP A 467 69.15 -9.21 101.50
N GLY A 468 68.48 -8.72 102.54
CA GLY A 468 67.03 -8.46 102.51
C GLY A 468 66.61 -7.21 101.72
N ILE A 469 67.50 -6.22 101.56
CA ILE A 469 67.17 -4.93 100.91
C ILE A 469 67.11 -5.09 99.38
N GLN A 470 67.78 -6.10 98.82
CA GLN A 470 67.81 -6.33 97.38
C GLN A 470 66.48 -6.91 96.84
N SER A 471 65.66 -7.58 97.67
CA SER A 471 64.56 -8.45 97.20
C SER A 471 63.18 -7.78 97.10
N GLN A 472 62.96 -6.59 97.68
CA GLN A 472 61.62 -5.98 97.80
C GLN A 472 61.31 -4.83 96.82
N LYS A 473 62.27 -4.44 95.98
CA LYS A 473 62.11 -3.45 94.91
C LYS A 473 60.89 -3.70 93.95
N PRO A 474 60.47 -4.94 93.64
CA PRO A 474 59.36 -5.19 92.71
C PRO A 474 57.95 -4.93 93.29
N ALA A 475 57.75 -5.12 94.60
CA ALA A 475 56.40 -5.05 95.20
C ALA A 475 55.86 -3.62 95.30
N ILE A 476 56.76 -2.65 95.47
CA ILE A 476 56.43 -1.22 95.61
C ILE A 476 56.02 -0.62 94.25
N ALA A 477 56.62 -1.07 93.15
CA ALA A 477 56.24 -0.67 91.80
C ALA A 477 54.84 -1.20 91.39
N ALA A 478 54.45 -2.37 91.90
CA ALA A 478 53.16 -3.00 91.57
C ALA A 478 51.96 -2.28 92.22
N ALA A 479 52.11 -1.75 93.44
CA ALA A 479 51.04 -1.05 94.15
C ALA A 479 50.70 0.31 93.51
N ALA A 480 51.71 1.06 93.05
CA ALA A 480 51.51 2.35 92.37
C ALA A 480 50.78 2.19 91.01
N LYS A 481 51.04 1.08 90.29
CA LYS A 481 50.39 0.75 89.01
C LYS A 481 48.89 0.45 89.18
N ALA A 482 48.50 -0.18 90.29
CA ALA A 482 47.10 -0.54 90.56
C ALA A 482 46.20 0.68 90.83
N GLN A 483 46.74 1.74 91.46
CA GLN A 483 45.98 2.91 91.85
C GLN A 483 45.72 3.87 90.67
N ALA A 484 46.66 3.95 89.71
CA ALA A 484 46.48 4.71 88.46
C ALA A 484 45.44 4.07 87.51
N ALA A 485 45.37 2.73 87.47
CA ALA A 485 44.40 2.00 86.64
C ALA A 485 42.94 2.21 87.10
N ALA A 486 42.70 2.41 88.40
CA ALA A 486 41.36 2.59 88.95
C ALA A 486 40.73 3.94 88.56
N GLY A 487 41.51 5.03 88.53
CA GLY A 487 41.00 6.37 88.17
C GLY A 487 40.68 6.54 86.67
N ILE A 488 41.34 5.78 85.80
CA ILE A 488 41.10 5.80 84.34
C ILE A 488 39.83 5.02 83.98
N ALA A 489 39.50 3.95 84.73
CA ALA A 489 38.30 3.13 84.51
C ALA A 489 36.99 3.92 84.72
N GLU A 490 36.98 4.93 85.60
CA GLU A 490 35.79 5.71 85.93
C GLU A 490 35.36 6.70 84.82
N GLN A 491 36.29 7.15 83.97
CA GLN A 491 35.99 8.11 82.88
C GLN A 491 35.68 7.46 81.51
N LYS A 492 35.87 6.14 81.40
CA LYS A 492 35.63 5.35 80.17
C LYS A 492 34.23 5.56 79.54
N PRO A 493 33.12 5.65 80.31
CA PRO A 493 31.78 5.86 79.74
C PRO A 493 31.60 7.24 79.10
N ALA A 494 32.22 8.28 79.67
CA ALA A 494 32.10 9.65 79.19
C ALA A 494 32.85 9.85 77.84
N ILE A 495 34.01 9.22 77.70
CA ILE A 495 34.82 9.26 76.47
C ILE A 495 34.11 8.53 75.32
N ALA A 496 33.51 7.36 75.60
CA ALA A 496 32.73 6.61 74.61
C ALA A 496 31.48 7.38 74.14
N ALA A 497 30.78 8.06 75.06
CA ALA A 497 29.62 8.88 74.73
C ALA A 497 29.96 10.08 73.84
N ALA A 498 31.08 10.77 74.10
CA ALA A 498 31.53 11.91 73.31
C ALA A 498 31.96 11.50 71.88
N ALA A 499 32.68 10.37 71.73
CA ALA A 499 33.10 9.85 70.44
C ALA A 499 31.90 9.43 69.57
N LYS A 500 30.89 8.79 70.16
CA LYS A 500 29.64 8.41 69.49
C LYS A 500 28.88 9.64 68.97
N ALA A 501 28.83 10.70 69.77
CA ALA A 501 28.14 11.94 69.39
C ALA A 501 28.80 12.63 68.18
N GLN A 502 30.14 12.71 68.16
CA GLN A 502 30.88 13.31 67.03
C GLN A 502 30.75 12.51 65.74
N ALA A 503 30.82 11.17 65.79
CA ALA A 503 30.70 10.32 64.61
C ALA A 503 29.31 10.42 63.95
N SER A 504 28.24 10.40 64.75
CA SER A 504 26.87 10.55 64.26
C SER A 504 26.63 11.91 63.60
N GLN A 505 27.23 12.97 64.14
CA GLN A 505 27.09 14.32 63.59
C GLN A 505 27.81 14.47 62.23
N ALA A 506 28.99 13.85 62.07
CA ALA A 506 29.74 13.85 60.82
C ALA A 506 29.03 13.07 59.70
N ILE A 507 28.48 11.89 60.01
CA ILE A 507 27.72 11.05 59.05
C ILE A 507 26.49 11.80 58.54
N LYS A 508 25.75 12.44 59.44
CA LYS A 508 24.56 13.24 59.09
C LYS A 508 24.90 14.38 58.13
N GLY A 509 25.98 15.12 58.38
CA GLY A 509 26.41 16.22 57.51
C GLY A 509 26.79 15.80 56.08
N GLN A 510 27.40 14.62 55.91
CA GLN A 510 27.72 14.09 54.57
C GLN A 510 26.48 13.60 53.83
N LEU A 511 25.52 12.98 54.54
CA LEU A 511 24.24 12.54 53.96
C LEU A 511 23.38 13.71 53.50
N ASP A 512 23.31 14.81 54.27
CA ASP A 512 22.62 16.03 53.87
C ASP A 512 23.22 16.63 52.58
N THR A 513 24.54 16.53 52.40
CA THR A 513 25.25 16.98 51.19
C THR A 513 24.93 16.11 49.96
N ILE A 514 24.89 14.79 50.13
CA ILE A 514 24.54 13.83 49.06
C ILE A 514 23.07 13.99 48.64
N ALA A 515 22.18 14.18 49.61
CA ALA A 515 20.75 14.42 49.35
C ALA A 515 20.53 15.73 48.58
N ALA A 516 21.27 16.79 48.89
CA ALA A 516 21.22 18.05 48.15
C ALA A 516 21.69 17.90 46.69
N ALA A 517 22.78 17.18 46.45
CA ALA A 517 23.30 16.94 45.09
C ALA A 517 22.36 16.07 44.23
N ALA A 518 21.73 15.06 44.82
CA ALA A 518 20.75 14.21 44.13
C ALA A 518 19.47 15.00 43.73
N ARG A 519 19.04 15.94 44.59
CA ARG A 519 17.92 16.85 44.28
C ARG A 519 18.24 17.76 43.09
N GLU A 520 19.43 18.35 43.08
CA GLU A 520 19.86 19.24 41.98
C GLU A 520 19.87 18.49 40.64
N GLN A 521 20.37 17.25 40.61
CA GLN A 521 20.36 16.42 39.40
C GLN A 521 18.94 16.02 38.95
N ALA A 522 18.04 15.68 39.88
CA ALA A 522 16.66 15.30 39.56
C ALA A 522 15.83 16.47 39.01
N VAL A 523 15.99 17.68 39.58
CA VAL A 523 15.35 18.90 39.09
C VAL A 523 15.87 19.28 37.70
N ASN A 524 17.18 19.19 37.47
CA ASN A 524 17.77 19.43 36.17
C ASN A 524 17.26 18.43 35.11
N ALA A 525 17.17 17.14 35.43
CA ALA A 525 16.62 16.11 34.55
C ALA A 525 15.13 16.33 34.22
N ALA A 526 14.32 16.73 35.21
CA ALA A 526 12.89 17.00 35.00
C ALA A 526 12.63 18.26 34.17
N SER A 527 13.46 19.30 34.32
CA SER A 527 13.37 20.53 33.53
C SER A 527 13.71 20.33 32.04
N GLY A 528 14.46 19.27 31.71
CA GLY A 528 14.82 18.89 30.34
C GLY A 528 13.90 17.85 29.68
N ALA A 529 12.93 17.28 30.41
CA ALA A 529 12.13 16.14 29.94
C ALA A 529 10.96 16.52 29.01
N ILE A 530 10.56 17.79 28.97
CA ILE A 530 9.54 18.27 28.04
C ILE A 530 10.27 18.74 26.78
N SER A 531 10.15 17.97 25.70
CA SER A 531 10.77 18.30 24.40
C SER A 531 10.24 19.64 23.87
N GLU A 532 11.04 20.32 23.04
CA GLU A 532 10.62 21.56 22.39
C GLU A 532 9.35 21.38 21.56
N ASP A 533 9.14 20.19 20.97
CA ASP A 533 7.91 19.87 20.24
C ASP A 533 6.67 19.88 21.13
N VAL A 534 6.76 19.34 22.35
CA VAL A 534 5.64 19.35 23.30
C VAL A 534 5.37 20.77 23.82
N LYS A 535 6.41 21.58 24.05
CA LYS A 535 6.24 23.00 24.40
C LYS A 535 5.55 23.78 23.28
N ASN A 536 5.94 23.53 22.02
CA ASN A 536 5.35 24.18 20.85
C ASN A 536 3.88 23.76 20.65
N GLN A 537 3.54 22.49 20.86
CA GLN A 537 2.14 22.02 20.81
C GLN A 537 1.27 22.64 21.91
N LEU A 538 1.76 22.67 23.16
CA LEU A 538 1.05 23.32 24.28
C LEU A 538 0.85 24.82 24.03
N LYS A 539 1.88 25.51 23.54
CA LYS A 539 1.80 26.93 23.16
C LYS A 539 0.74 27.16 22.08
N ALA A 540 0.69 26.32 21.06
CA ALA A 540 -0.33 26.40 20.01
C ALA A 540 -1.75 26.18 20.56
N SER A 541 -1.94 25.23 21.49
CA SER A 541 -3.23 25.01 22.15
C SER A 541 -3.66 26.19 23.02
N PHE A 542 -2.74 26.81 23.78
CA PHE A 542 -3.04 28.00 24.59
C PHE A 542 -3.35 29.23 23.72
N LEU A 543 -2.66 29.40 22.60
CA LEU A 543 -2.96 30.45 21.62
C LEU A 543 -4.38 30.28 21.06
N ALA A 544 -4.73 29.07 20.61
CA ALA A 544 -6.06 28.77 20.08
C ALA A 544 -7.16 29.04 21.13
N ALA A 545 -6.96 28.59 22.36
CA ALA A 545 -7.90 28.86 23.46
C ALA A 545 -8.02 30.36 23.78
N GLY A 546 -6.90 31.09 23.76
CA GLY A 546 -6.87 32.54 24.03
C GLY A 546 -7.63 33.35 22.97
N TYR A 547 -7.52 32.99 21.68
CA TYR A 547 -8.30 33.65 20.62
C TYR A 547 -9.80 33.39 20.75
N VAL A 548 -10.21 32.16 21.10
CA VAL A 548 -11.61 31.83 21.39
C VAL A 548 -12.12 32.66 22.56
N GLN A 549 -11.33 32.78 23.62
CA GLN A 549 -11.71 33.53 24.81
C GLN A 549 -11.77 35.04 24.56
N ALA A 550 -10.85 35.59 23.77
CA ALA A 550 -10.89 36.99 23.34
C ALA A 550 -12.16 37.30 22.51
N ALA A 551 -12.54 36.41 21.59
CA ALA A 551 -13.78 36.53 20.83
C ALA A 551 -15.02 36.48 21.73
N GLN A 552 -15.05 35.58 22.73
CA GLN A 552 -16.14 35.49 23.70
C GLN A 552 -16.26 36.73 24.60
N GLN A 553 -15.14 37.26 25.09
CA GLN A 553 -15.11 38.44 25.96
C GLN A 553 -15.47 39.74 25.22
N SER A 554 -15.41 39.74 23.89
CA SER A 554 -15.89 40.86 23.08
C SER A 554 -17.42 41.04 23.10
N GLY A 555 -18.16 40.12 23.73
CA GLY A 555 -19.63 40.17 23.79
C GLY A 555 -20.32 39.98 22.43
N GLY A 556 -19.64 39.31 21.49
CA GLY A 556 -20.12 39.08 20.12
C GLY A 556 -19.70 40.15 19.10
N ALA A 557 -18.88 41.13 19.49
CA ALA A 557 -18.39 42.19 18.60
C ALA A 557 -17.30 41.71 17.62
N MET A 558 -16.66 40.56 17.88
CA MET A 558 -15.66 39.99 16.97
C MET A 558 -15.74 38.46 16.93
N THR A 559 -15.52 37.88 15.75
CA THR A 559 -15.37 36.43 15.58
C THR A 559 -13.96 35.96 15.96
N VAL A 560 -13.76 34.65 16.11
CA VAL A 560 -12.43 34.06 16.37
C VAL A 560 -11.44 34.41 15.25
N GLU A 561 -11.87 34.35 13.97
CA GLU A 561 -11.06 34.82 12.83
C GLU A 561 -10.63 36.29 12.98
N GLN A 562 -11.56 37.18 13.37
CA GLN A 562 -11.27 38.60 13.53
C GLN A 562 -10.35 38.88 14.71
N ALA A 563 -10.45 38.09 15.79
CA ALA A 563 -9.53 38.14 16.93
C ALA A 563 -8.12 37.67 16.52
N MET A 564 -8.03 36.65 15.68
CA MET A 564 -6.77 36.15 15.13
C MET A 564 -6.10 37.12 14.17
N GLN A 565 -6.83 38.04 13.53
CA GLN A 565 -6.28 39.04 12.61
C GLN A 565 -5.99 40.40 13.28
N ASN A 566 -6.42 40.61 14.53
CA ASN A 566 -6.24 41.87 15.24
C ASN A 566 -4.87 41.90 15.99
N PRO A 567 -3.92 42.76 15.61
CA PRO A 567 -2.56 42.72 16.16
C PRO A 567 -2.48 42.93 17.68
N SER A 568 -3.36 43.77 18.24
CA SER A 568 -3.39 44.03 19.68
C SER A 568 -3.92 42.82 20.47
N VAL A 569 -4.84 42.06 19.88
CA VAL A 569 -5.36 40.81 20.46
C VAL A 569 -4.35 39.68 20.29
N GLN A 570 -3.66 39.60 19.15
CA GLN A 570 -2.58 38.64 18.96
C GLN A 570 -1.47 38.81 20.00
N ALA A 571 -1.05 40.05 20.27
CA ALA A 571 -0.03 40.34 21.27
C ALA A 571 -0.46 39.94 22.69
N SER A 572 -1.71 40.24 23.07
CA SER A 572 -2.23 39.89 24.41
C SER A 572 -2.46 38.39 24.58
N VAL A 573 -2.97 37.70 23.57
CA VAL A 573 -3.15 36.24 23.55
C VAL A 573 -1.81 35.51 23.58
N ALA A 574 -0.81 35.98 22.83
CA ALA A 574 0.54 35.44 22.86
C ALA A 574 1.19 35.59 24.24
N GLN A 575 1.07 36.76 24.85
CA GLN A 575 1.61 37.02 26.19
C GLN A 575 0.92 36.14 27.26
N ALA A 576 -0.40 35.95 27.16
CA ALA A 576 -1.16 35.07 28.05
C ALA A 576 -0.80 33.59 27.86
N ALA A 577 -0.64 33.14 26.61
CA ALA A 577 -0.23 31.77 26.30
C ALA A 577 1.18 31.46 26.83
N GLU A 578 2.12 32.41 26.70
CA GLU A 578 3.46 32.28 27.26
C GLU A 578 3.43 32.17 28.80
N ALA A 579 2.61 32.99 29.45
CA ALA A 579 2.46 32.96 30.90
C ALA A 579 1.84 31.64 31.41
N GLN A 580 0.85 31.10 30.70
CA GLN A 580 0.26 29.79 31.05
C GLN A 580 1.23 28.64 30.84
N LEU A 581 2.01 28.66 29.76
CA LEU A 581 3.07 27.67 29.52
C LEU A 581 4.13 27.72 30.62
N GLN A 582 4.60 28.92 30.99
CA GLN A 582 5.55 29.09 32.09
C GLN A 582 4.98 28.61 33.44
N GLY A 583 3.71 28.86 33.71
CA GLY A 583 3.04 28.37 34.92
C GLY A 583 2.97 26.83 34.96
N LEU A 584 2.65 26.19 33.84
CA LEU A 584 2.56 24.74 33.76
C LEU A 584 3.94 24.07 33.88
N LEU A 585 4.96 24.62 33.20
CA LEU A 585 6.35 24.19 33.34
C LEU A 585 6.85 24.35 34.79
N GLY A 586 6.49 25.47 35.45
CA GLY A 586 6.81 25.70 36.86
C GLY A 586 6.16 24.67 37.80
N ASN A 587 4.91 24.29 37.54
CA ASN A 587 4.21 23.26 38.33
C ASN A 587 4.80 21.86 38.12
N VAL A 588 5.18 21.50 36.90
CA VAL A 588 5.87 20.23 36.61
C VAL A 588 7.25 20.20 37.29
N GLY A 589 7.99 21.31 37.23
CA GLY A 589 9.26 21.46 37.95
C GLY A 589 9.10 21.33 39.46
N LYS A 590 8.04 21.90 40.03
CA LYS A 590 7.72 21.77 41.46
C LYS A 590 7.33 20.34 41.84
N ALA A 591 6.48 19.68 41.06
CA ALA A 591 6.08 18.29 41.31
C ALA A 591 7.27 17.32 41.21
N ALA A 592 8.16 17.53 40.24
CA ALA A 592 9.40 16.77 40.13
C ALA A 592 10.35 17.03 41.32
N GLY A 593 10.43 18.29 41.77
CA GLY A 593 11.14 18.67 42.99
C GLY A 593 10.57 17.99 44.23
N ASP A 594 9.25 17.94 44.38
CA ASP A 594 8.56 17.30 45.51
C ASP A 594 8.79 15.77 45.53
N VAL A 595 8.79 15.12 44.36
CA VAL A 595 9.12 13.69 44.23
C VAL A 595 10.59 13.43 44.55
N ALA A 596 11.51 14.27 44.04
CA ALA A 596 12.93 14.20 44.36
C ALA A 596 13.18 14.41 45.86
N ASP A 597 12.44 15.32 46.49
CA ASP A 597 12.47 15.60 47.92
C ASP A 597 12.05 14.39 48.75
N GLN A 598 11.01 13.69 48.31
CA GLN A 598 10.48 12.51 48.97
C GLN A 598 11.42 11.31 48.86
N VAL A 599 12.03 11.10 47.69
CA VAL A 599 13.03 10.05 47.46
C VAL A 599 14.31 10.33 48.25
N ALA A 600 14.81 11.58 48.23
CA ALA A 600 16.01 11.96 48.97
C ALA A 600 15.83 11.80 50.49
N ARG A 601 14.67 12.17 51.04
CA ARG A 601 14.34 11.93 52.46
C ARG A 601 14.23 10.44 52.78
N SER A 602 13.59 9.65 51.93
CA SER A 602 13.46 8.20 52.12
C SER A 602 14.82 7.49 52.13
N VAL A 603 15.74 7.87 51.25
CA VAL A 603 17.10 7.31 51.21
C VAL A 603 17.93 7.79 52.40
N ALA A 604 17.84 9.07 52.77
CA ALA A 604 18.54 9.61 53.94
C ALA A 604 18.09 8.95 55.24
N ASP A 605 16.79 8.77 55.46
CA ASP A 605 16.25 8.15 56.69
C ASP A 605 16.58 6.65 56.76
N GLN A 606 16.53 5.92 55.65
CA GLN A 606 16.85 4.48 55.62
C GLN A 606 18.34 4.19 55.76
N VAL A 607 19.23 5.03 55.21
CA VAL A 607 20.68 4.82 55.30
C VAL A 607 21.24 5.38 56.62
N ALA A 608 20.78 6.56 57.07
CA ALA A 608 21.28 7.19 58.30
C ALA A 608 20.91 6.42 59.57
N GLY A 609 19.71 5.84 59.65
CA GLY A 609 19.27 5.08 60.82
C GLY A 609 20.11 3.83 61.06
N SER A 610 20.39 3.07 60.00
CA SER A 610 21.08 1.77 60.11
C SER A 610 22.61 1.91 60.19
N ALA A 611 23.20 2.85 59.44
CA ALA A 611 24.66 3.01 59.39
C ALA A 611 25.24 3.76 60.60
N ALA A 612 24.50 4.74 61.16
CA ALA A 612 24.94 5.50 62.33
C ALA A 612 24.97 4.67 63.61
N GLU A 613 24.03 3.73 63.78
CA GLU A 613 24.01 2.85 64.97
C GLU A 613 25.13 1.81 64.97
N GLN A 614 25.41 1.18 63.82
CA GLN A 614 26.44 0.14 63.74
C GLN A 614 27.86 0.69 63.73
N THR A 615 28.12 1.81 63.04
CA THR A 615 29.48 2.34 62.85
C THR A 615 29.94 3.21 64.04
N ALA A 616 29.03 3.98 64.65
CA ALA A 616 29.40 4.83 65.79
C ALA A 616 29.61 4.04 67.09
N GLY A 617 29.01 2.86 67.23
CA GLY A 617 29.24 1.95 68.36
C GLY A 617 30.63 1.33 68.36
N SER A 618 31.06 0.78 67.23
CA SER A 618 32.35 0.08 67.11
C SER A 618 33.56 1.03 67.22
N VAL A 619 33.47 2.26 66.70
CA VAL A 619 34.54 3.26 66.82
C VAL A 619 34.66 3.79 68.26
N ALA A 620 33.54 3.97 68.98
CA ALA A 620 33.55 4.45 70.36
C ALA A 620 34.22 3.46 71.32
N ASP A 621 33.98 2.16 71.14
CA ASP A 621 34.60 1.12 71.95
C ASP A 621 36.11 1.02 71.70
N GLN A 622 36.55 1.13 70.44
CA GLN A 622 37.95 1.02 70.05
C GLN A 622 38.82 2.21 70.52
N VAL A 623 38.28 3.43 70.57
CA VAL A 623 38.99 4.63 71.03
C VAL A 623 39.14 4.64 72.56
N ALA A 624 38.08 4.25 73.28
CA ALA A 624 38.09 4.17 74.74
C ALA A 624 39.09 3.14 75.28
N GLU A 625 39.37 2.09 74.52
CA GLU A 625 40.29 1.01 74.89
C GLU A 625 41.77 1.37 74.63
N ASN A 626 42.07 2.08 73.54
CA ASN A 626 43.45 2.44 73.16
C ASN A 626 44.05 3.61 73.98
N VAL A 627 43.25 4.62 74.36
CA VAL A 627 43.74 5.79 75.12
C VAL A 627 44.00 5.45 76.59
N ALA A 628 43.19 4.57 77.18
CA ALA A 628 43.31 4.13 78.58
C ALA A 628 44.60 3.31 78.83
N GLY A 629 45.07 2.55 77.84
CA GLY A 629 46.27 1.71 77.95
C GLY A 629 47.58 2.50 77.97
N GLN A 630 47.68 3.61 77.22
CA GLN A 630 48.94 4.35 77.05
C GLN A 630 49.23 5.35 78.18
N ALA A 631 48.21 5.86 78.87
CA ALA A 631 48.37 6.84 79.95
C ALA A 631 48.77 6.23 81.30
N ALA A 632 48.41 4.96 81.55
CA ALA A 632 48.69 4.27 82.81
C ALA A 632 50.16 3.90 83.01
N GLU A 633 50.94 3.79 81.93
CA GLU A 633 52.32 3.33 81.96
C GLU A 633 53.32 4.46 82.26
N ALA A 634 53.01 5.70 81.83
CA ALA A 634 53.87 6.87 82.06
C ALA A 634 53.85 7.42 83.50
N ALA A 635 52.78 7.17 84.27
CA ALA A 635 52.64 7.66 85.64
C ALA A 635 53.36 6.80 86.69
N ALA A 636 53.66 5.53 86.38
CA ALA A 636 54.23 4.56 87.32
C ALA A 636 55.73 4.79 87.63
N ASP A 637 56.47 5.43 86.72
CA ASP A 637 57.93 5.60 86.85
C ASP A 637 58.35 6.78 87.74
N GLN A 638 57.52 7.80 87.94
CA GLN A 638 57.90 8.99 88.69
C GLN A 638 57.83 8.86 90.23
N VAL A 639 57.02 7.93 90.75
CA VAL A 639 56.75 7.82 92.20
C VAL A 639 57.73 6.89 92.94
N ALA A 640 58.38 5.96 92.22
CA ALA A 640 59.25 4.94 92.80
C ALA A 640 60.58 5.47 93.38
N GLY A 641 60.98 6.70 93.05
CA GLY A 641 62.25 7.29 93.49
C GLY A 641 62.23 7.92 94.88
N ALA A 642 61.07 8.37 95.39
CA ALA A 642 61.02 9.29 96.52
C ALA A 642 60.96 8.63 97.92
N VAL A 643 60.64 7.34 98.01
CA VAL A 643 60.35 6.67 99.30
C VAL A 643 61.56 5.91 99.87
N ALA A 644 62.60 5.67 99.07
CA ALA A 644 63.76 4.85 99.45
C ALA A 644 64.72 5.51 100.47
N GLU A 645 64.60 6.82 100.73
CA GLU A 645 65.59 7.56 101.54
C GLU A 645 65.28 7.69 103.05
N GLN A 646 64.09 7.30 103.55
CA GLN A 646 63.67 7.75 104.90
C GLN A 646 63.63 6.72 106.06
N VAL A 647 63.76 5.40 105.84
CA VAL A 647 63.37 4.41 106.89
C VAL A 647 64.55 3.62 107.51
N ALA A 648 65.80 3.96 107.16
CA ALA A 648 66.98 3.25 107.64
C ALA A 648 67.34 3.33 109.15
N PRO A 649 66.90 4.27 110.01
CA PRO A 649 67.46 4.35 111.38
C PRO A 649 66.75 3.61 112.53
N GLN A 650 65.57 3.00 112.37
CA GLN A 650 64.75 2.59 113.54
C GLN A 650 64.94 1.13 114.03
N VAL A 651 65.88 0.38 113.45
CA VAL A 651 66.11 -1.05 113.72
C VAL A 651 66.89 -1.32 115.03
N VAL A 652 67.39 -0.30 115.72
CA VAL A 652 68.39 -0.50 116.78
C VAL A 652 67.83 -0.75 118.19
N THR A 653 66.51 -0.61 118.45
CA THR A 653 65.98 -0.61 119.84
C THR A 653 64.98 -1.70 120.26
N GLY A 654 64.54 -2.61 119.40
CA GLY A 654 63.45 -3.55 119.73
C GLY A 654 63.84 -4.95 120.22
N ILE A 655 65.12 -5.34 120.09
CA ILE A 655 65.61 -6.70 120.39
C ILE A 655 65.49 -7.06 121.90
N ALA A 656 65.23 -6.08 122.77
CA ALA A 656 65.07 -6.31 124.21
C ALA A 656 63.68 -6.86 124.63
N ALA A 657 62.68 -6.95 123.74
CA ALA A 657 61.29 -7.30 124.12
C ALA A 657 60.89 -8.79 123.92
N GLN A 658 61.70 -9.61 123.24
CA GLN A 658 61.25 -10.90 122.68
C GLN A 658 61.07 -12.08 123.65
N ALA A 659 61.43 -11.98 124.93
CA ALA A 659 61.38 -13.14 125.84
C ALA A 659 60.03 -13.35 126.56
N LYS A 660 59.08 -12.40 126.48
CA LYS A 660 57.76 -12.50 127.14
C LYS A 660 56.63 -13.02 126.23
N ASP A 661 56.81 -12.98 124.91
CA ASP A 661 55.74 -13.19 123.92
C ASP A 661 55.60 -14.64 123.39
N THR A 662 56.62 -15.49 123.55
CA THR A 662 56.76 -16.74 122.77
C THR A 662 55.82 -17.88 123.17
N VAL A 663 55.28 -17.90 124.40
CA VAL A 663 54.43 -19.01 124.87
C VAL A 663 52.93 -18.70 124.76
N GLY A 664 52.53 -17.43 124.89
CA GLY A 664 51.14 -17.00 124.62
C GLY A 664 50.77 -17.03 123.13
N THR A 665 51.76 -16.94 122.24
CA THR A 665 51.60 -17.02 120.78
C THR A 665 51.25 -18.44 120.32
N SER A 666 51.92 -19.46 120.84
CA SER A 666 51.72 -20.87 120.43
C SER A 666 50.28 -21.41 120.57
N VAL A 667 49.58 -21.06 121.66
CA VAL A 667 48.20 -21.53 121.91
C VAL A 667 47.19 -20.72 121.08
N ALA A 668 47.41 -19.41 120.95
CA ALA A 668 46.59 -18.55 120.10
C ALA A 668 46.68 -18.96 118.61
N ASP A 669 47.86 -19.40 118.17
CA ASP A 669 48.09 -19.87 116.80
C ASP A 669 47.32 -21.16 116.48
N SER A 670 47.13 -22.06 117.45
CA SER A 670 46.38 -23.31 117.25
C SER A 670 44.87 -23.07 117.08
N VAL A 671 44.28 -22.18 117.90
CA VAL A 671 42.87 -21.79 117.78
C VAL A 671 42.60 -21.04 116.46
N LYS A 672 43.53 -20.15 116.08
CA LYS A 672 43.50 -19.42 114.81
C LYS A 672 43.51 -20.38 113.60
N GLN A 673 44.33 -21.43 113.63
CA GLN A 673 44.37 -22.44 112.57
C GLN A 673 43.06 -23.25 112.46
N GLY A 674 42.43 -23.61 113.57
CA GLY A 674 41.12 -24.29 113.57
C GLY A 674 39.99 -23.42 113.00
N ALA A 675 39.94 -22.13 113.38
CA ALA A 675 38.97 -21.17 112.86
C ALA A 675 39.17 -20.90 111.36
N LYS A 676 40.43 -20.80 110.92
CA LYS A 676 40.83 -20.63 109.51
C LYS A 676 40.33 -21.80 108.63
N ALA A 677 40.52 -23.03 109.08
CA ALA A 677 40.07 -24.22 108.35
C ALA A 677 38.54 -24.32 108.23
N ALA A 678 37.80 -24.05 109.32
CA ALA A 678 36.34 -24.12 109.32
C ALA A 678 35.68 -23.00 108.48
N ALA A 679 36.17 -21.76 108.62
CA ALA A 679 35.71 -20.63 107.81
C ALA A 679 36.02 -20.83 106.32
N GLY A 680 37.21 -21.37 106.01
CA GLY A 680 37.63 -21.70 104.66
C GLY A 680 36.74 -22.75 103.97
N GLN A 681 36.35 -23.82 104.67
CA GLN A 681 35.43 -24.83 104.12
C GLN A 681 34.01 -24.30 103.92
N ALA A 682 33.46 -23.56 104.90
CA ALA A 682 32.12 -23.01 104.81
C ALA A 682 32.00 -21.94 103.69
N ALA A 683 32.98 -21.05 103.57
CA ALA A 683 33.02 -20.04 102.50
C ALA A 683 33.23 -20.68 101.12
N GLY A 684 34.07 -21.72 101.04
CA GLY A 684 34.26 -22.50 99.81
C GLY A 684 32.97 -23.17 99.33
N GLN A 685 32.23 -23.81 100.24
CA GLN A 685 30.95 -24.42 99.92
C GLN A 685 29.89 -23.38 99.51
N ALA A 686 29.79 -22.26 100.24
CA ALA A 686 28.87 -21.17 99.92
C ALA A 686 29.17 -20.51 98.55
N ALA A 687 30.44 -20.41 98.16
CA ALA A 687 30.82 -19.88 96.84
C ALA A 687 30.42 -20.83 95.70
N VAL A 688 30.57 -22.15 95.89
CA VAL A 688 30.11 -23.16 94.92
C VAL A 688 28.58 -23.14 94.81
N GLU A 689 27.86 -23.08 95.94
CA GLU A 689 26.40 -22.97 95.97
C GLU A 689 25.91 -21.66 95.33
N GLY A 690 26.62 -20.55 95.56
CA GLY A 690 26.35 -19.25 94.95
C GLY A 690 26.55 -19.23 93.44
N ALA A 691 27.62 -19.86 92.94
CA ALA A 691 27.89 -19.99 91.51
C ALA A 691 26.86 -20.90 90.80
N GLU A 692 26.51 -22.05 91.40
CA GLU A 692 25.43 -22.92 90.91
C GLU A 692 24.06 -22.20 90.91
N SER A 693 23.78 -21.39 91.93
CA SER A 693 22.57 -20.57 92.00
C SER A 693 22.54 -19.49 90.91
N ALA A 694 23.66 -18.80 90.68
CA ALA A 694 23.79 -17.80 89.60
C ALA A 694 23.58 -18.45 88.22
N LYS A 695 24.17 -19.63 87.99
CA LYS A 695 24.00 -20.42 86.75
C LYS A 695 22.53 -20.76 86.50
N LYS A 696 21.81 -21.24 87.53
CA LYS A 696 20.36 -21.50 87.47
C LYS A 696 19.54 -20.24 87.22
N GLN A 697 19.90 -19.10 87.80
CA GLN A 697 19.21 -17.84 87.54
C GLN A 697 19.41 -17.35 86.10
N ILE A 698 20.62 -17.50 85.54
CA ILE A 698 20.90 -17.15 84.14
C ILE A 698 20.14 -18.10 83.20
N ALA A 699 20.14 -19.42 83.46
CA ALA A 699 19.34 -20.42 82.72
C ALA A 699 17.87 -20.01 82.69
N LYS A 700 17.29 -19.74 83.87
CA LYS A 700 15.90 -19.28 83.98
C LYS A 700 15.66 -18.00 83.18
N ARG A 701 16.59 -17.04 83.15
CA ARG A 701 16.44 -15.79 82.40
C ARG A 701 16.43 -16.00 80.88
N ILE A 702 17.27 -16.88 80.34
CA ILE A 702 17.30 -17.15 78.89
C ILE A 702 16.10 -17.99 78.42
N GLU A 703 15.46 -18.72 79.34
CA GLU A 703 14.26 -19.51 79.09
C GLU A 703 12.94 -18.77 79.41
N THR A 704 13.00 -17.70 80.21
CA THR A 704 11.82 -16.91 80.54
C THR A 704 11.32 -16.21 79.29
N LYS A 705 10.03 -16.40 78.99
CA LYS A 705 9.38 -15.75 77.86
C LYS A 705 9.14 -14.28 78.17
N ASP A 706 9.49 -13.42 77.22
CA ASP A 706 9.08 -12.03 77.24
C ASP A 706 7.56 -11.92 77.01
N ALA A 707 6.90 -11.07 77.81
CA ALA A 707 5.44 -10.99 77.84
C ALA A 707 4.84 -10.36 76.58
N LYS A 708 5.62 -9.61 75.79
CA LYS A 708 5.16 -8.96 74.56
C LYS A 708 5.35 -9.86 73.35
N SER A 709 6.49 -10.52 73.24
CA SER A 709 6.83 -11.40 72.12
C SER A 709 6.34 -12.84 72.30
N GLY A 710 6.09 -13.30 73.53
CA GLY A 710 5.73 -14.68 73.81
C GLY A 710 6.90 -15.67 73.67
N TYR A 711 8.11 -15.18 73.40
CA TYR A 711 9.32 -15.96 73.19
C TYR A 711 10.36 -15.68 74.27
N SER A 712 11.14 -16.70 74.59
CA SER A 712 12.40 -16.60 75.33
C SER A 712 13.57 -16.50 74.37
N LEU A 713 14.81 -16.30 74.84
CA LEU A 713 15.98 -16.30 73.95
C LEU A 713 16.08 -17.64 73.19
N VAL A 714 15.90 -18.76 73.89
CA VAL A 714 15.97 -20.12 73.32
C VAL A 714 14.81 -20.40 72.36
N SER A 715 13.57 -20.11 72.76
CA SER A 715 12.40 -20.39 71.93
C SER A 715 12.24 -19.41 70.76
N GLY A 716 12.64 -18.15 70.94
CA GLY A 716 12.66 -17.12 69.91
C GLY A 716 13.70 -17.38 68.83
N MET A 717 14.90 -17.81 69.21
CA MET A 717 15.94 -18.17 68.23
C MET A 717 15.55 -19.41 67.41
N ASN A 718 14.94 -20.42 68.05
CA ASN A 718 14.39 -21.57 67.34
C ASN A 718 13.23 -21.19 66.40
N ALA A 719 12.36 -20.25 66.81
CA ALA A 719 11.28 -19.75 65.96
C ALA A 719 11.83 -18.96 64.76
N LEU A 720 12.83 -18.10 64.97
CA LEU A 720 13.52 -17.37 63.92
C LEU A 720 14.18 -18.32 62.92
N TYR A 721 14.91 -19.33 63.40
CA TYR A 721 15.54 -20.36 62.55
C TYR A 721 14.51 -21.09 61.68
N LYS A 722 13.37 -21.50 62.26
CA LYS A 722 12.27 -22.11 61.50
C LYS A 722 11.63 -21.14 60.49
N GLY A 723 11.49 -19.87 60.86
CA GLY A 723 10.95 -18.81 60.00
C GLY A 723 11.82 -18.57 58.77
N VAL A 724 13.13 -18.37 58.95
CA VAL A 724 14.07 -18.22 57.83
C VAL A 724 14.18 -19.50 57.00
N GLY A 725 14.09 -20.67 57.64
CA GLY A 725 14.00 -21.96 56.94
C GLY A 725 12.75 -22.07 56.07
N THR A 726 11.61 -21.55 56.52
CA THR A 726 10.35 -21.51 55.74
C THR A 726 10.49 -20.60 54.52
N ILE A 727 11.06 -19.42 54.69
CA ILE A 727 11.33 -18.48 53.59
C ILE A 727 12.28 -19.12 52.57
N SER A 728 13.36 -19.74 53.05
CA SER A 728 14.31 -20.48 52.20
C SER A 728 13.63 -21.64 51.45
N GLY A 729 12.69 -22.34 52.08
CA GLY A 729 11.94 -23.42 51.45
C GLY A 729 10.96 -22.95 50.36
N LYS A 730 10.49 -21.70 50.44
CA LYS A 730 9.60 -21.07 49.43
C LYS A 730 10.35 -20.40 48.27
N MET A 731 11.63 -20.11 48.46
CA MET A 731 12.43 -19.44 47.44
C MET A 731 12.60 -20.25 46.13
N PRO A 732 12.71 -21.60 46.15
CA PRO A 732 12.66 -22.41 44.93
C PRO A 732 11.35 -22.27 44.13
N GLU A 733 10.19 -22.11 44.79
CA GLU A 733 8.91 -21.88 44.11
C GLU A 733 8.92 -20.53 43.39
N LEU A 734 9.41 -19.47 44.06
CA LEU A 734 9.57 -18.15 43.45
C LEU A 734 10.56 -18.16 42.27
N LYS A 735 11.69 -18.85 42.43
CA LYS A 735 12.68 -19.02 41.36
C LYS A 735 12.08 -19.72 40.14
N SER A 736 11.36 -20.83 40.37
CA SER A 736 10.68 -21.59 39.31
C SER A 736 9.66 -20.71 38.58
N GLY A 737 8.85 -19.92 39.31
CA GLY A 737 7.91 -18.99 38.70
C GLY A 737 8.60 -17.91 37.84
N ILE A 738 9.74 -17.39 38.28
CA ILE A 738 10.53 -16.42 37.50
C ILE A 738 11.19 -17.09 36.29
N GLU A 739 11.66 -18.35 36.40
CA GLU A 739 12.19 -19.13 35.28
C GLU A 739 11.12 -19.40 34.22
N GLN A 740 9.90 -19.78 34.63
CA GLN A 740 8.76 -19.93 33.72
C GLN A 740 8.40 -18.62 33.02
N LEU A 741 8.38 -17.51 33.76
CA LEU A 741 8.12 -16.19 33.19
C LEU A 741 9.22 -15.80 32.19
N TYR A 742 10.48 -16.11 32.50
CA TYR A 742 11.61 -15.88 31.62
C TYR A 742 11.49 -16.70 30.33
N ASP A 743 11.28 -18.01 30.43
CA ASP A 743 11.15 -18.90 29.27
C ASP A 743 9.93 -18.52 28.39
N GLY A 744 8.82 -18.13 29.03
CA GLY A 744 7.65 -17.60 28.34
C GLY A 744 7.94 -16.29 27.59
N SER A 745 8.69 -15.37 28.22
CA SER A 745 9.09 -14.11 27.58
C SER A 745 10.06 -14.32 26.41
N GLN A 746 10.97 -15.30 26.51
CA GLN A 746 11.87 -15.67 25.40
C GLN A 746 11.09 -16.30 24.24
N THR A 747 10.10 -17.14 24.55
CA THR A 747 9.20 -17.71 23.53
C THR A 747 8.41 -16.60 22.82
N LEU A 748 7.88 -15.63 23.58
CA LEU A 748 7.20 -14.47 23.02
C LEU A 748 8.11 -13.66 22.10
N ALA A 749 9.34 -13.35 22.55
CA ALA A 749 10.34 -12.65 21.75
C ALA A 749 10.69 -13.40 20.46
N SER A 750 10.80 -14.73 20.50
CA SER A 750 11.01 -15.55 19.31
C SER A 750 9.85 -15.49 18.33
N LYS A 751 8.59 -15.58 18.82
CA LYS A 751 7.39 -15.51 17.97
C LYS A 751 7.14 -14.13 17.40
N ASN A 752 7.61 -13.10 18.08
CA ASN A 752 7.62 -11.73 17.59
C ASN A 752 8.50 -11.55 16.34
N GLY A 753 9.57 -12.34 16.19
CA GLY A 753 10.35 -12.38 14.94
C GLY A 753 9.55 -12.91 13.74
N GLU A 754 8.74 -13.95 13.96
CA GLU A 754 7.81 -14.48 12.93
C GLU A 754 6.75 -13.44 12.57
N LEU A 755 6.20 -12.73 13.56
CA LEU A 755 5.20 -11.68 13.36
C LEU A 755 5.77 -10.49 12.56
N ASN A 756 6.97 -10.01 12.91
CA ASN A 756 7.68 -8.97 12.15
C ASN A 756 7.93 -9.40 10.70
N SER A 757 8.35 -10.65 10.50
CA SER A 757 8.57 -11.20 9.16
C SER A 757 7.26 -11.27 8.36
N GLY A 758 6.15 -11.64 9.00
CA GLY A 758 4.82 -11.64 8.38
C GLY A 758 4.34 -10.24 8.00
N ALA A 759 4.57 -9.25 8.85
CA ALA A 759 4.26 -7.86 8.57
C ALA A 759 5.09 -7.31 7.40
N ALA A 760 6.37 -7.64 7.34
CA ALA A 760 7.24 -7.27 6.22
C ALA A 760 6.76 -7.89 4.90
N LYS A 761 6.37 -9.17 4.89
CA LYS A 761 5.79 -9.82 3.71
C LYS A 761 4.46 -9.19 3.28
N LEU A 762 3.60 -8.83 4.24
CA LEU A 762 2.36 -8.13 3.93
C LEU A 762 2.64 -6.78 3.27
N LYS A 763 3.58 -6.00 3.81
CA LYS A 763 4.01 -4.73 3.23
C LYS A 763 4.57 -4.91 1.81
N GLU A 764 5.44 -5.89 1.61
CA GLU A 764 6.02 -6.19 0.29
C GLU A 764 4.93 -6.60 -0.72
N GLY A 765 4.05 -7.53 -0.36
CA GLY A 765 2.94 -7.93 -1.22
C GLY A 765 1.94 -6.80 -1.49
N THR A 766 1.77 -5.89 -0.54
CA THR A 766 0.98 -4.66 -0.71
C THR A 766 1.62 -3.72 -1.72
N GLY A 767 2.95 -3.56 -1.67
CA GLY A 767 3.70 -2.81 -2.69
C GLY A 767 3.55 -3.41 -4.08
N GLN A 768 3.72 -4.74 -4.21
CA GLN A 768 3.52 -5.43 -5.50
C GLN A 768 2.10 -5.27 -6.06
N LEU A 769 1.09 -5.29 -5.19
CA LEU A 769 -0.30 -5.06 -5.59
C LEU A 769 -0.52 -3.61 -6.03
N ALA A 770 0.08 -2.64 -5.34
CA ALA A 770 0.05 -1.23 -5.74
C ALA A 770 0.70 -1.02 -7.11
N ASP A 771 1.90 -1.56 -7.34
CA ASP A 771 2.59 -1.49 -8.64
C ASP A 771 1.72 -2.11 -9.78
N GLY A 772 1.04 -3.23 -9.50
CA GLY A 772 0.15 -3.87 -10.46
C GLY A 772 -1.13 -3.07 -10.73
N ILE A 773 -1.63 -2.34 -9.73
CA ILE A 773 -2.75 -1.41 -9.86
C ILE A 773 -2.33 -0.18 -10.69
N GLU A 774 -1.15 0.37 -10.45
CA GLU A 774 -0.60 1.49 -11.24
C GLU A 774 -0.48 1.10 -12.72
N GLN A 775 0.05 -0.09 -13.03
CA GLN A 775 0.11 -0.61 -14.40
C GLN A 775 -1.28 -0.76 -15.05
N LEU A 776 -2.28 -1.20 -14.29
CA LEU A 776 -3.64 -1.35 -14.79
C LEU A 776 -4.34 0.01 -14.95
N ALA A 777 -4.02 1.00 -14.12
CA ALA A 777 -4.47 2.39 -14.28
C ALA A 777 -3.91 2.99 -15.58
N ASP A 778 -2.59 2.88 -15.78
CA ASP A 778 -1.91 3.33 -17.00
C ASP A 778 -2.51 2.67 -18.25
N GLY A 779 -2.69 1.34 -18.23
CA GLY A 779 -3.30 0.62 -19.35
C GLY A 779 -4.76 1.00 -19.60
N SER A 780 -5.53 1.31 -18.56
CA SER A 780 -6.92 1.77 -18.68
C SER A 780 -6.99 3.16 -19.31
N LYS A 781 -6.04 4.04 -18.95
CA LYS A 781 -5.89 5.35 -19.55
C LYS A 781 -5.47 5.29 -21.01
N GLU A 782 -4.48 4.45 -21.36
CA GLU A 782 -4.11 4.22 -22.76
C GLU A 782 -5.29 3.69 -23.59
N LEU A 783 -6.11 2.80 -23.03
CA LEU A 783 -7.32 2.31 -23.67
C LEU A 783 -8.35 3.44 -23.89
N ALA A 784 -8.60 4.27 -22.88
CA ALA A 784 -9.51 5.42 -22.98
C ALA A 784 -9.03 6.42 -24.05
N GLU A 785 -7.76 6.80 -24.04
CA GLU A 785 -7.15 7.66 -25.05
C GLU A 785 -7.23 7.04 -26.46
N GLY A 786 -7.00 5.73 -26.58
CA GLY A 786 -7.12 4.98 -27.82
C GLY A 786 -8.54 4.95 -28.39
N ILE A 787 -9.56 4.83 -27.53
CA ILE A 787 -10.98 4.86 -27.92
C ILE A 787 -11.37 6.28 -28.37
N VAL A 788 -10.93 7.32 -27.65
CA VAL A 788 -11.15 8.71 -28.07
C VAL A 788 -10.55 8.95 -29.44
N LYS A 789 -9.32 8.49 -29.68
CA LYS A 789 -8.69 8.60 -30.99
C LYS A 789 -9.44 7.81 -32.08
N PHE A 790 -9.92 6.60 -31.77
CA PHE A 790 -10.70 5.80 -32.72
C PHE A 790 -12.03 6.47 -33.10
N ASP A 791 -12.70 7.08 -32.13
CA ASP A 791 -13.92 7.87 -32.32
C ASP A 791 -13.65 9.08 -33.23
N GLU A 792 -12.71 9.95 -32.87
CA GLU A 792 -12.40 11.20 -33.58
C GLU A 792 -11.76 10.96 -34.96
N GLU A 793 -10.75 10.09 -35.06
CA GLU A 793 -10.01 9.91 -36.31
C GLU A 793 -10.67 8.88 -37.24
N GLY A 794 -11.39 7.90 -36.69
CA GLY A 794 -11.98 6.80 -37.45
C GLY A 794 -13.46 6.99 -37.73
N ILE A 795 -14.28 6.96 -36.68
CA ILE A 795 -15.74 6.93 -36.77
C ILE A 795 -16.28 8.27 -37.28
N GLU A 796 -15.84 9.39 -36.70
CA GLU A 796 -16.27 10.73 -37.13
C GLU A 796 -15.88 10.98 -38.60
N THR A 797 -14.70 10.51 -39.02
CA THR A 797 -14.27 10.61 -40.42
C THR A 797 -15.15 9.77 -41.35
N LEU A 798 -15.57 8.58 -40.93
CA LEU A 798 -16.49 7.71 -41.67
C LEU A 798 -17.88 8.33 -41.79
N VAL A 799 -18.46 8.76 -40.67
CA VAL A 799 -19.77 9.44 -40.60
C VAL A 799 -19.78 10.67 -41.49
N ASN A 800 -18.75 11.52 -41.40
CA ASN A 800 -18.64 12.72 -42.24
C ASN A 800 -18.52 12.40 -43.73
N SER A 801 -17.89 11.28 -44.09
CA SER A 801 -17.78 10.87 -45.50
C SER A 801 -19.10 10.29 -46.01
N TYR A 802 -19.83 9.58 -45.15
CA TYR A 802 -21.16 9.06 -45.47
C TYR A 802 -22.20 10.17 -45.64
N ASN A 803 -22.31 11.08 -44.67
CA ASN A 803 -23.27 12.20 -44.69
C ASN A 803 -22.97 13.28 -45.74
N GLY A 804 -21.74 13.31 -46.28
CA GLY A 804 -21.38 14.17 -47.40
C GLY A 804 -21.46 13.41 -48.73
N ASP A 805 -20.29 13.07 -49.27
CA ASP A 805 -20.10 12.59 -50.63
C ASP A 805 -20.94 11.35 -50.98
N ILE A 806 -21.06 10.37 -50.08
CA ILE A 806 -21.76 9.10 -50.38
C ILE A 806 -23.26 9.34 -50.53
N LYS A 807 -23.88 10.00 -49.54
CA LYS A 807 -25.33 10.26 -49.53
C LYS A 807 -25.75 11.19 -50.66
N GLU A 808 -24.92 12.18 -50.97
CA GLU A 808 -25.15 13.06 -52.12
C GLU A 808 -25.07 12.27 -53.44
N PHE A 809 -24.05 11.44 -53.62
CA PHE A 809 -23.87 10.65 -54.84
C PHE A 809 -24.99 9.63 -55.04
N THR A 810 -25.37 8.88 -53.99
CA THR A 810 -26.46 7.89 -54.07
C THR A 810 -27.81 8.54 -54.34
N GLY A 811 -28.07 9.72 -53.77
CA GLY A 811 -29.25 10.51 -54.08
C GLY A 811 -29.33 10.92 -55.55
N ARG A 812 -28.19 11.17 -56.21
CA ARG A 812 -28.14 11.50 -57.64
C ARG A 812 -28.31 10.29 -58.54
N ILE A 813 -27.76 9.14 -58.16
CA ILE A 813 -28.05 7.87 -58.84
C ILE A 813 -29.55 7.59 -58.84
N GLN A 814 -30.22 7.76 -57.69
CA GLN A 814 -31.66 7.55 -57.60
C GLN A 814 -32.42 8.51 -58.54
N LYS A 815 -32.05 9.80 -58.58
CA LYS A 815 -32.65 10.75 -59.53
C LYS A 815 -32.47 10.36 -61.00
N VAL A 816 -31.31 9.81 -61.39
CA VAL A 816 -31.07 9.30 -62.75
C VAL A 816 -31.98 8.11 -63.07
N LEU A 817 -32.15 7.20 -62.10
CA LEU A 817 -33.04 6.05 -62.24
C LEU A 817 -34.50 6.50 -62.36
N ASP A 818 -34.96 7.38 -61.46
CA ASP A 818 -36.32 7.94 -61.47
C ASP A 818 -36.61 8.66 -62.80
N ALA A 819 -35.64 9.42 -63.33
CA ALA A 819 -35.76 10.10 -64.62
C ALA A 819 -35.83 9.14 -65.82
N GLY A 820 -35.27 7.94 -65.71
CA GLY A 820 -35.37 6.90 -66.73
C GLY A 820 -36.74 6.22 -66.74
N GLU A 821 -37.32 5.99 -65.56
CA GLU A 821 -38.66 5.40 -65.42
C GLU A 821 -39.77 6.35 -65.90
N SER A 822 -39.56 7.66 -65.85
CA SER A 822 -40.57 8.65 -66.26
C SER A 822 -40.73 8.79 -67.79
N TYR A 823 -39.76 8.34 -68.60
CA TYR A 823 -39.79 8.47 -70.07
C TYR A 823 -40.46 7.27 -70.74
N GLU A 824 -41.79 7.34 -70.87
CA GLU A 824 -42.61 6.20 -71.33
C GLU A 824 -43.12 6.33 -72.78
N SER A 825 -43.09 7.52 -73.40
CA SER A 825 -43.55 7.68 -74.80
C SER A 825 -42.96 8.91 -75.50
N PHE A 826 -42.78 8.80 -76.82
CA PHE A 826 -42.35 9.87 -77.70
C PHE A 826 -43.50 10.57 -78.44
N GLY A 827 -44.48 9.83 -78.96
CA GLY A 827 -45.69 10.33 -79.65
C GLY A 827 -46.84 10.72 -78.73
N GLY A 828 -46.80 10.32 -77.46
CA GLY A 828 -47.84 10.54 -76.45
C GLY A 828 -48.46 9.23 -75.97
N LYS A 829 -49.12 9.26 -74.81
CA LYS A 829 -49.83 8.10 -74.25
C LYS A 829 -50.97 8.56 -73.34
N GLU A 830 -51.90 7.66 -73.04
CA GLU A 830 -52.89 7.88 -71.99
C GLU A 830 -52.25 7.75 -70.58
N GLU A 831 -52.81 8.46 -69.60
CA GLU A 831 -52.24 8.60 -68.25
C GLU A 831 -52.07 7.24 -67.56
N ASP A 832 -53.06 6.35 -67.69
CA ASP A 832 -53.10 5.01 -67.06
C ASP A 832 -52.48 3.89 -67.92
N VAL A 833 -51.87 4.22 -69.06
CA VAL A 833 -51.23 3.24 -69.96
C VAL A 833 -49.72 3.27 -69.78
N ARG A 834 -49.11 2.11 -69.48
CA ARG A 834 -47.65 1.97 -69.50
C ARG A 834 -47.14 2.05 -70.93
N GLY A 835 -46.17 2.92 -71.16
CA GLY A 835 -45.52 3.09 -72.45
C GLY A 835 -44.08 2.58 -72.44
N ASN A 836 -43.66 1.99 -73.55
CA ASN A 836 -42.26 1.68 -73.83
C ASN A 836 -41.89 2.25 -75.20
N VAL A 837 -40.75 2.93 -75.29
CA VAL A 837 -40.30 3.58 -76.52
C VAL A 837 -38.86 3.24 -76.88
N LYS A 838 -38.67 2.87 -78.14
CA LYS A 838 -37.38 2.53 -78.74
C LYS A 838 -37.17 3.35 -80.00
N PHE A 839 -35.95 3.85 -80.20
CA PHE A 839 -35.57 4.54 -81.42
C PHE A 839 -34.62 3.67 -82.23
N ILE A 840 -34.80 3.65 -83.54
CA ILE A 840 -33.95 2.95 -84.50
C ILE A 840 -33.52 3.97 -85.56
N ILE A 841 -32.30 4.45 -85.44
CA ILE A 841 -31.66 5.31 -86.43
C ILE A 841 -31.02 4.43 -87.49
N LYS A 842 -31.37 4.65 -88.74
CA LYS A 842 -30.79 3.99 -89.92
C LYS A 842 -30.05 5.04 -90.73
N THR A 843 -28.73 4.97 -90.66
CA THR A 843 -27.85 5.87 -91.38
C THR A 843 -27.52 5.28 -92.75
N ARG A 844 -27.60 6.09 -93.80
CA ARG A 844 -27.22 5.66 -95.16
C ARG A 844 -25.76 5.20 -95.21
N GLY A 845 -25.52 4.09 -95.90
CA GLY A 845 -24.17 3.56 -96.15
C GLY A 845 -23.38 4.38 -97.18
N LEU A 846 -22.11 4.04 -97.33
CA LEU A 846 -21.16 4.61 -98.30
C LEU A 846 -20.84 3.58 -99.38
N THR A 847 -21.31 3.84 -100.59
CA THR A 847 -20.98 3.05 -101.80
C THR A 847 -20.43 3.98 -102.88
N GLU A 848 -19.56 3.49 -103.76
CA GLU A 848 -19.21 4.23 -104.98
C GLU A 848 -20.47 4.46 -105.83
N GLY A 849 -20.63 5.67 -106.35
CA GLY A 849 -21.78 6.08 -107.17
C GLY A 849 -21.71 5.61 -108.61
#